data_AF-A0A3Q3FX14-F1
#
_entry.id   AF-A0A3Q3FX14-F1
#
_cell.length_a   1.000
_cell.length_b   1.000
_cell.length_c   1.000
_cell.angle_alpha   90.00
_cell.angle_beta   90.00
_cell.angle_gamma   90.00
#
_symmetry.space_group_name_H-M   'P 1'
#
loop_
_entity.id
_entity.type
_entity.pdbx_description
1 polymer ?
#
loop_
_entity_poly.entity_id
_entity_poly.type
_entity_poly.pdbx_seq_one_letter_code
_entity_poly.pdbx_strand_id
1 'polypeptide(L)'
;MFFRIQRAIAKPLLHSLRQLILIRDSRTLTSKMSFQYPQAYRDDAVVDDYHGAKVPDPYSWLEDPDSEKTQAFVSAQNQLTVPFLERCEVRDLFKERMTELYDYPKYSCPFKRGSRYFHFYNTGLQNQSVMYVQENLDAEPAVFLDPNTFSDDGTVALRGYAFSEDGEYLAYGTSASGSDWVEMRFLRVEDATPLEDRLERVKFSCMSWTHDGKGLFYNSYPNQEGKSDGTETSTNLHQKLYFHVLGTPQSDDVLCAEFPDHPKWMSGAEVSDDGRYVLLSIREGCDPVNRLWYCDLQTTPQGITGLLPWVKLIDNFDAEYEYVTNEGTVFTFKTNLDAPRYRLINIDFASPAQSNWKELIPQHDKDVIVFATCTYSSYLFVCFLHDVKNVLKMYGLSSGEELKTFPLDVGSVVGFTGRKRDSEIFYYFTSFLSPAIIYHCDLTKEPLQPHIFREVTVKGFSPSDYQTTQIFYPSKDGTQIPMFIVHKKGIKLDGSHPGFLYGYGGFNISITPSYSVSRLIFVRHLGGVLAVANIRGGGEYGETWHKAGMLANKQNCFTDFQCAAEYLVKEGYTSPSKLTINGGSNGGLLVAACVNQRPELFGCAVAQVGVMDMLKFHKFTIGHAWTTDFGCSEDKEQYDWLIKYSPLHNIRIPEGNGVQYPAVLLLTGDHDDRVVPLHSLKYIATLQHIVGRSSKQSNPLFILVDTKSGHGAGKPTSKVIQEVADTYAFIARCLNICWVK
;
A
#
# COMPACT_ATOMS: atom_id res chain seq x y z
N MET A 1 -50.69 -53.84 -3.52
CA MET A 1 -50.63 -55.06 -2.69
C MET A 1 -49.98 -54.68 -1.36
N PHE A 2 -50.70 -54.24 -0.33
CA PHE A 2 -51.61 -54.93 0.61
C PHE A 2 -50.93 -55.87 1.63
N PHE A 3 -51.21 -55.56 2.91
CA PHE A 3 -51.01 -56.28 4.21
C PHE A 3 -49.59 -56.27 4.81
N ARG A 4 -49.27 -55.70 5.98
CA ARG A 4 -49.95 -55.40 7.28
C ARG A 4 -50.61 -56.59 7.98
N ILE A 5 -50.12 -56.91 9.20
CA ILE A 5 -50.80 -57.32 10.45
C ILE A 5 -49.72 -57.11 11.56
N GLN A 6 -49.77 -56.20 12.55
CA GLN A 6 -50.67 -55.93 13.71
C GLN A 6 -50.66 -56.92 14.88
N ARG A 7 -50.29 -56.42 16.08
CA ARG A 7 -50.99 -56.55 17.40
C ARG A 7 -50.20 -55.73 18.46
N ALA A 8 -50.73 -54.65 19.04
CA ALA A 8 -51.69 -54.56 20.18
C ALA A 8 -50.96 -54.65 21.55
N ILE A 9 -51.19 -53.87 22.63
CA ILE A 9 -52.30 -53.00 23.09
C ILE A 9 -51.85 -52.20 24.37
N ALA A 10 -52.43 -50.99 24.54
CA ALA A 10 -52.82 -50.23 25.76
C ALA A 10 -51.84 -49.68 26.85
N LYS A 11 -51.84 -48.33 26.94
CA LYS A 11 -51.78 -47.43 28.14
C LYS A 11 -53.16 -47.45 28.89
N PRO A 12 -53.43 -46.85 30.10
CA PRO A 12 -52.98 -45.51 30.58
C PRO A 12 -52.95 -45.24 32.13
N LEU A 13 -52.84 -43.94 32.50
CA LEU A 13 -52.94 -43.24 33.81
C LEU A 13 -51.61 -43.10 34.59
N LEU A 14 -51.16 -41.94 35.09
CA LEU A 14 -51.83 -40.76 35.66
C LEU A 14 -51.03 -39.45 35.45
N HIS A 15 -51.74 -38.34 35.64
CA HIS A 15 -51.36 -36.94 35.47
C HIS A 15 -50.75 -36.31 36.75
N SER A 16 -49.89 -35.32 36.53
CA SER A 16 -49.56 -34.15 37.38
C SER A 16 -48.45 -34.23 38.44
N LEU A 17 -47.78 -33.07 38.57
CA LEU A 17 -46.72 -32.63 39.49
C LEU A 17 -45.26 -32.97 39.12
N ARG A 18 -44.59 -32.03 38.43
CA ARG A 18 -43.48 -31.21 38.98
C ARG A 18 -42.85 -30.31 37.92
N GLN A 19 -43.19 -29.02 37.98
CA GLN A 19 -42.23 -27.95 37.71
C GLN A 19 -41.30 -27.88 38.93
N LEU A 20 -39.99 -28.03 38.74
CA LEU A 20 -38.91 -27.18 39.28
C LEU A 20 -37.55 -27.82 38.98
N ILE A 21 -36.70 -27.04 38.32
CA ILE A 21 -35.23 -26.99 38.46
C ILE A 21 -34.48 -28.29 38.13
N LEU A 22 -33.90 -28.32 36.93
CA LEU A 22 -32.55 -28.84 36.72
C LEU A 22 -31.83 -27.88 35.77
N ILE A 23 -31.05 -27.00 36.41
CA ILE A 23 -30.00 -26.17 35.83
C ILE A 23 -29.16 -27.07 34.92
N ARG A 24 -29.28 -26.90 33.60
CA ARG A 24 -28.25 -27.38 32.68
C ARG A 24 -27.12 -26.39 32.76
N ASP A 25 -26.09 -26.81 33.48
CA ASP A 25 -24.75 -26.24 33.55
C ASP A 25 -24.32 -25.74 32.15
N SER A 26 -24.50 -24.46 31.88
CA SER A 26 -23.80 -23.75 30.82
C SER A 26 -22.37 -23.52 31.31
N ARG A 27 -21.59 -24.59 31.41
CA ARG A 27 -20.14 -24.46 31.53
C ARG A 27 -19.66 -23.96 30.18
N THR A 28 -19.47 -22.64 30.09
CA THR A 28 -18.49 -22.04 29.20
C THR A 28 -17.17 -22.75 29.46
N LEU A 29 -16.90 -23.80 28.69
CA LEU A 29 -15.58 -24.37 28.52
C LEU A 29 -14.76 -23.34 27.73
N THR A 30 -14.32 -22.28 28.40
CA THR A 30 -13.10 -21.59 28.00
C THR A 30 -11.95 -22.55 28.26
N SER A 31 -11.80 -23.54 27.37
CA SER A 31 -10.56 -24.29 27.25
C SER A 31 -9.46 -23.24 27.10
N LYS A 32 -8.57 -23.13 28.11
CA LYS A 32 -7.29 -22.45 27.92
C LYS A 32 -6.68 -23.07 26.68
N MET A 33 -6.62 -22.32 25.58
CA MET A 33 -5.94 -22.78 24.38
C MET A 33 -4.46 -22.89 24.74
N SER A 34 -4.00 -24.10 25.06
CA SER A 34 -2.60 -24.34 25.35
C SER A 34 -1.88 -24.61 24.04
N PHE A 35 -1.02 -23.66 23.65
CA PHE A 35 -0.03 -23.85 22.60
C PHE A 35 1.36 -23.77 23.23
N GLN A 36 2.30 -24.51 22.67
CA GLN A 36 3.71 -24.44 23.06
C GLN A 36 4.46 -23.68 21.97
N TYR A 37 5.02 -22.53 22.32
CA TYR A 37 5.84 -21.76 21.38
C TYR A 37 7.12 -22.53 21.03
N PRO A 38 7.54 -22.54 19.75
CA PRO A 38 8.85 -23.00 19.34
C PRO A 38 9.94 -22.33 20.18
N GLN A 39 10.93 -23.10 20.61
CA GLN A 39 12.10 -22.53 21.29
C GLN A 39 12.99 -21.85 20.26
N ALA A 40 13.13 -20.53 20.35
CA ALA A 40 14.12 -19.77 19.59
C ALA A 40 15.46 -19.79 20.35
N TYR A 41 16.54 -20.18 19.67
CA TYR A 41 17.90 -20.01 20.21
C TYR A 41 18.16 -18.53 20.50
N ARG A 42 18.83 -18.26 21.61
CA ARG A 42 19.24 -16.92 22.03
C ARG A 42 20.76 -16.85 22.07
N ASP A 43 21.31 -15.89 21.36
CA ASP A 43 22.73 -15.54 21.49
C ASP A 43 22.89 -14.35 22.43
N ASP A 44 22.86 -14.60 23.73
CA ASP A 44 22.95 -13.54 24.74
C ASP A 44 24.31 -12.80 24.74
N ALA A 45 25.30 -13.27 23.97
CA ALA A 45 26.59 -12.59 23.79
C ALA A 45 26.53 -11.45 22.76
N VAL A 46 25.51 -11.42 21.88
CA VAL A 46 25.37 -10.36 20.87
C VAL A 46 24.77 -9.11 21.50
N VAL A 47 25.60 -8.07 21.61
CA VAL A 47 25.24 -6.77 22.16
C VAL A 47 25.86 -5.68 21.29
N ASP A 48 25.00 -4.85 20.72
CA ASP A 48 25.42 -3.67 19.96
C ASP A 48 25.66 -2.49 20.93
N ASP A 49 26.59 -1.61 20.57
CA ASP A 49 26.82 -0.34 21.27
C ASP A 49 26.32 0.82 20.40
N TYR A 50 25.29 1.52 20.88
CA TYR A 50 24.80 2.75 20.28
C TYR A 50 25.15 3.92 21.20
N HIS A 51 26.27 4.58 20.89
CA HIS A 51 26.70 5.79 21.58
C HIS A 51 26.86 5.60 23.10
N GLY A 52 27.40 4.45 23.52
CA GLY A 52 27.57 4.03 24.91
C GLY A 52 26.39 3.25 25.49
N ALA A 53 25.25 3.19 24.81
CA ALA A 53 24.12 2.36 25.23
C ALA A 53 24.27 0.93 24.69
N LYS A 54 24.31 -0.04 25.60
CA LYS A 54 24.37 -1.47 25.26
C LYS A 54 22.98 -2.01 24.95
N VAL A 55 22.76 -2.47 23.72
CA VAL A 55 21.48 -3.01 23.25
C VAL A 55 21.66 -4.48 22.85
N PRO A 56 21.14 -5.45 23.64
CA PRO A 56 21.20 -6.87 23.29
C PRO A 56 20.39 -7.19 22.04
N ASP A 57 20.93 -8.03 21.16
CA ASP A 57 20.24 -8.54 19.97
C ASP A 57 20.39 -10.07 19.84
N PRO A 58 19.76 -10.83 20.76
CA PRO A 58 19.96 -12.28 20.87
C PRO A 58 19.40 -13.08 19.69
N TYR A 59 18.67 -12.42 18.77
CA TYR A 59 18.06 -13.03 17.60
C TYR A 59 18.61 -12.47 16.28
N SER A 60 19.76 -11.78 16.31
CA SER A 60 20.49 -11.31 15.13
C SER A 60 20.75 -12.40 14.08
N TRP A 61 20.83 -13.67 14.49
CA TRP A 61 20.95 -14.81 13.57
C TRP A 61 19.74 -14.98 12.63
N LEU A 62 18.57 -14.39 12.93
CA LEU A 62 17.40 -14.34 12.03
C LEU A 62 17.55 -13.31 10.90
N GLU A 63 18.63 -12.51 10.90
CA GLU A 63 18.95 -11.58 9.80
C GLU A 63 19.53 -12.31 8.58
N ASP A 64 19.99 -13.55 8.74
CA ASP A 64 20.38 -14.46 7.65
C ASP A 64 19.18 -15.34 7.25
N PRO A 65 18.49 -15.03 6.13
CA PRO A 65 17.33 -15.77 5.67
C PRO A 65 17.69 -17.16 5.11
N ASP A 66 18.94 -17.37 4.70
CA ASP A 66 19.41 -18.60 4.07
C ASP A 66 19.91 -19.64 5.08
N SER A 67 20.14 -19.24 6.34
CA SER A 67 20.58 -20.18 7.37
C SER A 67 19.55 -21.27 7.67
N GLU A 68 20.02 -22.50 7.88
CA GLU A 68 19.17 -23.63 8.31
C GLU A 68 18.40 -23.31 9.60
N LYS A 69 19.00 -22.51 10.49
CA LYS A 69 18.37 -22.07 11.75
C LYS A 69 17.15 -21.19 11.48
N THR A 70 17.25 -20.22 10.57
CA THR A 70 16.14 -19.33 10.20
C THR A 70 15.02 -20.12 9.52
N GLN A 71 15.36 -20.99 8.57
CA GLN A 71 14.37 -21.82 7.88
C GLN A 71 13.64 -22.78 8.84
N ALA A 72 14.35 -23.38 9.80
CA ALA A 72 13.75 -24.22 10.84
C ALA A 72 12.84 -23.40 11.76
N PHE A 73 13.23 -22.18 12.12
CA PHE A 73 12.41 -21.28 12.93
C PHE A 73 11.11 -20.91 12.20
N VAL A 74 11.19 -20.48 10.94
CA VAL A 74 10.02 -20.16 10.10
C VAL A 74 9.09 -21.36 10.01
N SER A 75 9.63 -22.54 9.71
CA SER A 75 8.85 -23.77 9.61
C SER A 75 8.11 -24.11 10.91
N ALA A 76 8.79 -23.99 12.06
CA ALA A 76 8.19 -24.25 13.36
C ALA A 76 7.10 -23.23 13.73
N GLN A 77 7.27 -21.96 13.36
CA GLN A 77 6.25 -20.94 13.57
C GLN A 77 5.02 -21.19 12.69
N ASN A 78 5.20 -21.49 11.40
CA ASN A 78 4.08 -21.80 10.50
C ASN A 78 3.33 -23.07 10.96
N GLN A 79 4.03 -24.10 11.44
CA GLN A 79 3.41 -25.31 12.02
C GLN A 79 2.58 -25.02 13.29
N LEU A 80 2.88 -23.93 14.00
CA LEU A 80 2.08 -23.46 15.13
C LEU A 80 0.84 -22.69 14.65
N THR A 81 1.04 -21.76 13.72
CA THR A 81 0.02 -20.78 13.30
C THR A 81 -1.04 -21.40 12.40
N VAL A 82 -0.64 -22.16 11.37
CA VAL A 82 -1.58 -22.68 10.35
C VAL A 82 -2.68 -23.55 10.97
N PRO A 83 -2.40 -24.53 11.84
CA PRO A 83 -3.46 -25.32 12.48
C PRO A 83 -4.38 -24.51 13.40
N PHE A 84 -3.90 -23.39 13.94
CA PHE A 84 -4.74 -22.48 14.71
C PHE A 84 -5.73 -21.74 13.80
N LEU A 85 -5.32 -21.35 12.61
CA LEU A 85 -6.20 -20.68 11.64
C LEU A 85 -7.21 -21.68 11.06
N GLU A 86 -6.74 -22.86 10.63
CA GLU A 86 -7.56 -23.89 9.98
C GLU A 86 -8.67 -24.46 10.86
N ARG A 87 -8.49 -24.49 12.20
CA ARG A 87 -9.53 -24.95 13.12
C ARG A 87 -10.63 -23.91 13.40
N CYS A 88 -10.53 -22.70 12.84
CA CYS A 88 -11.56 -21.69 12.98
C CYS A 88 -12.66 -21.89 11.93
N GLU A 89 -13.88 -22.21 12.34
CA GLU A 89 -15.02 -22.41 11.42
C GLU A 89 -15.33 -21.17 10.57
N VAL A 90 -15.02 -19.96 11.08
CA VAL A 90 -15.20 -18.71 10.33
C VAL A 90 -14.26 -18.62 9.12
N ARG A 91 -13.12 -19.30 9.14
CA ARG A 91 -12.13 -19.21 8.06
C ARG A 91 -12.69 -19.60 6.70
N ASP A 92 -13.29 -20.77 6.62
CA ASP A 92 -13.79 -21.31 5.36
C ASP A 92 -15.04 -20.54 4.90
N LEU A 93 -15.92 -20.14 5.83
CA LEU A 93 -17.06 -19.27 5.55
C LEU A 93 -16.62 -17.90 5.00
N PHE A 94 -15.57 -17.32 5.60
CA PHE A 94 -15.02 -16.05 5.14
C PHE A 94 -14.37 -16.23 3.76
N LYS A 95 -13.60 -17.29 3.54
CA LYS A 95 -12.96 -17.60 2.26
C LYS A 95 -13.98 -17.80 1.15
N GLU A 96 -15.03 -18.58 1.40
CA GLU A 96 -16.13 -18.79 0.47
C GLU A 96 -16.78 -17.46 0.12
N ARG A 97 -17.20 -16.68 1.13
CA ARG A 97 -17.87 -15.41 0.91
C ARG A 97 -16.98 -14.37 0.23
N MET A 98 -15.68 -14.37 0.55
CA MET A 98 -14.68 -13.54 -0.11
C MET A 98 -14.56 -13.91 -1.58
N THR A 99 -14.49 -15.20 -1.90
CA THR A 99 -14.42 -15.68 -3.28
C THR A 99 -15.66 -15.25 -4.07
N GLU A 100 -16.86 -15.46 -3.51
CA GLU A 100 -18.12 -15.06 -4.14
C GLU A 100 -18.22 -13.55 -4.40
N LEU A 101 -17.91 -12.72 -3.40
CA LEU A 101 -18.07 -11.27 -3.50
C LEU A 101 -16.92 -10.58 -4.23
N TYR A 102 -15.76 -11.23 -4.33
CA TYR A 102 -14.62 -10.73 -5.09
C TYR A 102 -14.70 -11.14 -6.57
N ASP A 103 -15.57 -12.09 -6.92
CA ASP A 103 -15.89 -12.50 -8.29
C ASP A 103 -16.82 -11.50 -8.99
N TYR A 104 -16.27 -10.33 -9.30
CA TYR A 104 -16.90 -9.30 -10.11
C TYR A 104 -15.89 -8.72 -11.11
N PRO A 105 -16.34 -8.29 -12.29
CA PRO A 105 -15.45 -7.76 -13.31
C PRO A 105 -14.79 -6.45 -12.82
N LYS A 106 -13.47 -6.33 -12.98
CA LYS A 106 -12.70 -5.14 -12.57
C LYS A 106 -12.02 -4.55 -13.80
N TYR A 107 -12.27 -3.26 -14.05
CA TYR A 107 -11.69 -2.53 -15.17
C TYR A 107 -10.81 -1.39 -14.66
N SER A 108 -9.69 -1.11 -15.34
CA SER A 108 -9.01 0.17 -15.23
C SER A 108 -9.64 1.21 -16.15
N CYS A 109 -9.28 2.49 -15.98
CA CYS A 109 -9.49 3.50 -17.03
C CYS A 109 -8.89 3.01 -18.36
N PRO A 110 -9.63 3.14 -19.48
CA PRO A 110 -9.04 3.09 -20.80
C PRO A 110 -8.02 4.21 -20.99
N PHE A 111 -6.92 3.93 -21.70
CA PHE A 111 -5.93 4.94 -22.07
C PHE A 111 -5.50 4.76 -23.52
N LYS A 112 -5.24 5.87 -24.21
CA LYS A 112 -4.94 5.87 -25.65
C LYS A 112 -3.43 5.87 -25.90
N ARG A 113 -2.95 5.04 -26.83
CA ARG A 113 -1.56 5.04 -27.35
C ARG A 113 -1.61 4.77 -28.86
N GLY A 114 -0.92 5.59 -29.64
CA GLY A 114 -1.17 5.67 -31.08
C GLY A 114 -2.66 5.90 -31.39
N SER A 115 -3.21 5.06 -32.27
CA SER A 115 -4.63 5.03 -32.60
C SER A 115 -5.49 4.17 -31.67
N ARG A 116 -4.88 3.35 -30.80
CA ARG A 116 -5.55 2.28 -30.04
C ARG A 116 -5.82 2.68 -28.59
N TYR A 117 -6.81 2.02 -28.00
CA TYR A 117 -7.11 2.09 -26.57
C TYR A 117 -6.65 0.81 -25.88
N PHE A 118 -6.13 0.98 -24.67
CA PHE A 118 -5.72 -0.11 -23.80
C PHE A 118 -6.42 0.02 -22.46
N HIS A 119 -6.68 -1.11 -21.81
CA HIS A 119 -7.15 -1.12 -20.43
C HIS A 119 -6.78 -2.45 -19.77
N PHE A 120 -6.76 -2.47 -18.44
CA PHE A 120 -6.71 -3.71 -17.68
C PHE A 120 -8.12 -4.19 -17.37
N TYR A 121 -8.29 -5.49 -17.47
CA TYR A 121 -9.52 -6.18 -17.11
C TYR A 121 -9.20 -7.47 -16.35
N ASN A 122 -9.94 -7.71 -15.28
CA ASN A 122 -9.98 -8.98 -14.56
C ASN A 122 -11.43 -9.45 -14.54
N THR A 123 -11.68 -10.67 -15.01
CA THR A 123 -13.04 -11.24 -15.06
C THR A 123 -13.68 -11.38 -13.70
N GLY A 124 -12.87 -11.51 -12.65
CA GLY A 124 -13.28 -11.59 -11.26
C GLY A 124 -12.18 -12.22 -10.41
N LEU A 125 -11.82 -13.46 -10.74
CA LEU A 125 -10.91 -14.29 -9.94
C LEU A 125 -9.59 -14.63 -10.64
N GLN A 126 -9.26 -14.00 -11.78
CA GLN A 126 -7.94 -14.19 -12.37
C GLN A 126 -6.87 -13.74 -11.37
N ASN A 127 -5.75 -14.46 -11.33
CA ASN A 127 -4.67 -14.16 -10.39
C ASN A 127 -4.09 -12.77 -10.66
N GLN A 128 -3.96 -12.39 -11.94
CA GLN A 128 -3.50 -11.09 -12.40
C GLN A 128 -4.50 -10.48 -13.38
N SER A 129 -4.62 -9.15 -13.39
CA SER A 129 -5.38 -8.44 -14.42
C SER A 129 -4.69 -8.54 -15.78
N VAL A 130 -5.47 -8.68 -16.83
CA VAL A 130 -5.01 -8.82 -18.22
C VAL A 130 -5.11 -7.47 -18.93
N MET A 131 -4.10 -7.11 -19.71
CA MET A 131 -4.15 -5.92 -20.57
C MET A 131 -4.85 -6.27 -21.88
N TYR A 132 -5.83 -5.46 -22.26
CA TYR A 132 -6.58 -5.57 -23.51
C TYR A 132 -6.29 -4.38 -24.42
N VAL A 133 -6.49 -4.59 -25.72
CA VAL A 133 -6.38 -3.57 -26.78
C VAL A 133 -7.69 -3.49 -27.58
N GLN A 134 -8.05 -2.27 -28.00
CA GLN A 134 -9.22 -1.96 -28.83
C GLN A 134 -8.86 -0.88 -29.86
N GLU A 135 -9.35 -1.01 -31.10
CA GLU A 135 -9.14 0.00 -32.16
C GLU A 135 -9.92 1.30 -31.89
N ASN A 136 -11.03 1.20 -31.17
CA ASN A 136 -11.81 2.32 -30.64
C ASN A 136 -12.64 1.83 -29.45
N LEU A 137 -13.28 2.74 -28.71
CA LEU A 137 -14.01 2.41 -27.48
C LEU A 137 -15.22 1.47 -27.68
N ASP A 138 -15.79 1.43 -28.89
CA ASP A 138 -16.93 0.58 -29.25
C ASP A 138 -16.51 -0.77 -29.85
N ALA A 139 -15.24 -0.93 -30.21
CA ALA A 139 -14.71 -2.18 -30.78
C ALA A 139 -14.63 -3.29 -29.71
N GLU A 140 -14.73 -4.55 -30.13
CA GLU A 140 -14.55 -5.68 -29.22
C GLU A 140 -13.09 -5.74 -28.71
N PRO A 141 -12.85 -5.86 -27.39
CA PRO A 141 -11.51 -5.94 -26.84
C PRO A 141 -10.84 -7.27 -27.10
N ALA A 142 -9.59 -7.22 -27.56
CA ALA A 142 -8.71 -8.37 -27.70
C ALA A 142 -7.66 -8.38 -26.59
N VAL A 143 -7.26 -9.58 -26.13
CA VAL A 143 -6.15 -9.74 -25.17
C VAL A 143 -4.87 -9.24 -25.82
N PHE A 144 -4.14 -8.37 -25.12
CA PHE A 144 -2.84 -7.86 -25.56
C PHE A 144 -1.69 -8.44 -24.74
N LEU A 145 -1.83 -8.47 -23.42
CA LEU A 145 -0.83 -9.06 -22.51
C LEU A 145 -1.53 -9.74 -21.33
N ASP A 146 -1.30 -11.05 -21.16
CA ASP A 146 -1.88 -11.84 -20.07
C ASP A 146 -0.80 -12.30 -19.09
N PRO A 147 -0.62 -11.63 -17.93
CA PRO A 147 0.34 -12.06 -16.93
C PRO A 147 0.03 -13.42 -16.29
N ASN A 148 -1.20 -13.94 -16.41
CA ASN A 148 -1.54 -15.26 -15.89
C ASN A 148 -0.82 -16.39 -16.67
N THR A 149 -0.28 -16.12 -17.86
CA THR A 149 0.52 -17.10 -18.61
C THR A 149 2.00 -17.08 -18.23
N PHE A 150 2.44 -16.17 -17.36
CA PHE A 150 3.85 -16.06 -16.97
C PHE A 150 4.26 -17.08 -15.90
N SER A 151 3.29 -17.65 -15.17
CA SER A 151 3.50 -18.65 -14.14
C SER A 151 2.22 -19.42 -13.83
N ASP A 152 2.32 -20.69 -13.46
CA ASP A 152 1.17 -21.55 -13.16
C ASP A 152 0.38 -21.09 -11.93
N ASP A 153 1.04 -20.45 -10.96
CA ASP A 153 0.46 -19.98 -9.70
C ASP A 153 0.16 -18.47 -9.70
N GLY A 154 0.41 -17.78 -10.82
CA GLY A 154 0.20 -16.34 -10.97
C GLY A 154 1.15 -15.46 -10.14
N THR A 155 2.27 -16.01 -9.65
CA THR A 155 3.26 -15.29 -8.83
C THR A 155 4.25 -14.45 -9.64
N VAL A 156 4.19 -14.51 -10.98
CA VAL A 156 4.87 -13.55 -11.86
C VAL A 156 3.87 -12.48 -12.29
N ALA A 157 4.11 -11.23 -11.85
CA ALA A 157 3.21 -10.11 -12.05
C ALA A 157 3.82 -9.02 -12.94
N LEU A 158 2.96 -8.24 -13.59
CA LEU A 158 3.35 -7.01 -14.27
C LEU A 158 3.77 -5.95 -13.23
N ARG A 159 4.94 -5.33 -13.41
CA ARG A 159 5.48 -4.29 -12.54
C ARG A 159 6.06 -3.14 -13.36
N GLY A 160 5.17 -2.20 -13.69
CA GLY A 160 5.48 -1.07 -14.57
C GLY A 160 5.35 -1.43 -16.05
N TYR A 161 4.96 -0.44 -16.85
CA TYR A 161 4.88 -0.54 -18.29
C TYR A 161 4.96 0.86 -18.91
N ALA A 162 5.51 0.96 -20.12
CA ALA A 162 5.57 2.20 -20.88
C ALA A 162 5.45 1.91 -22.38
N PHE A 163 4.53 2.61 -23.03
CA PHE A 163 4.39 2.59 -24.48
C PHE A 163 5.33 3.63 -25.10
N SER A 164 5.87 3.32 -26.28
CA SER A 164 6.49 4.32 -27.15
C SER A 164 5.49 5.43 -27.52
N GLU A 165 5.99 6.60 -27.89
CA GLU A 165 5.13 7.77 -28.11
C GLU A 165 4.16 7.60 -29.30
N ASP A 166 4.60 6.87 -30.33
CA ASP A 166 3.76 6.44 -31.46
C ASP A 166 2.78 5.32 -31.09
N GLY A 167 3.02 4.60 -29.99
CA GLY A 167 2.20 3.47 -29.55
C GLY A 167 2.49 2.16 -30.26
N GLU A 168 3.63 2.02 -30.94
CA GLU A 168 4.02 0.82 -31.69
C GLU A 168 4.80 -0.22 -30.86
N TYR A 169 5.39 0.20 -29.73
CA TYR A 169 6.13 -0.67 -28.82
C TYR A 169 5.64 -0.54 -27.38
N LEU A 170 5.69 -1.65 -26.64
CA LEU A 170 5.48 -1.69 -25.19
C LEU A 170 6.74 -2.22 -24.50
N ALA A 171 7.31 -1.44 -23.59
CA ALA A 171 8.20 -1.93 -22.56
C ALA A 171 7.38 -2.34 -21.33
N TYR A 172 7.63 -3.51 -20.75
CA TYR A 172 6.92 -3.97 -19.56
C TYR A 172 7.84 -4.71 -18.60
N GLY A 173 7.66 -4.45 -17.30
CA GLY A 173 8.41 -5.11 -16.25
C GLY A 173 7.70 -6.35 -15.73
N THR A 174 8.43 -7.42 -15.46
CA THR A 174 7.94 -8.61 -14.75
C THR A 174 8.66 -8.76 -13.41
N SER A 175 7.91 -9.09 -12.36
CA SER A 175 8.43 -9.37 -11.03
C SER A 175 7.94 -10.75 -10.59
N ALA A 176 8.86 -11.58 -10.10
CA ALA A 176 8.58 -12.92 -9.62
C ALA A 176 8.46 -12.94 -8.10
N SER A 177 7.55 -13.76 -7.58
CA SER A 177 7.36 -14.00 -6.14
C SER A 177 7.10 -12.73 -5.31
N GLY A 178 6.72 -11.61 -5.93
CA GLY A 178 6.46 -10.34 -5.26
C GLY A 178 7.70 -9.52 -4.87
N SER A 179 8.89 -9.90 -5.36
CA SER A 179 10.12 -9.11 -5.20
C SER A 179 10.03 -7.75 -5.91
N ASP A 180 10.71 -6.74 -5.40
CA ASP A 180 10.88 -5.47 -6.07
C ASP A 180 11.85 -5.52 -7.27
N TRP A 181 12.57 -6.62 -7.48
CA TRP A 181 13.36 -6.81 -8.71
C TRP A 181 12.45 -6.98 -9.92
N VAL A 182 12.89 -6.40 -11.03
CA VAL A 182 12.18 -6.38 -12.30
C VAL A 182 13.10 -6.87 -13.40
N GLU A 183 12.53 -7.71 -14.26
CA GLU A 183 13.05 -7.96 -15.59
C GLU A 183 12.17 -7.22 -16.60
N MET A 184 12.76 -6.30 -17.36
CA MET A 184 12.05 -5.57 -18.40
C MET A 184 12.13 -6.33 -19.72
N ARG A 185 11.00 -6.40 -20.42
CA ARG A 185 10.82 -7.03 -21.73
C ARG A 185 10.07 -6.09 -22.67
N PHE A 186 10.10 -6.40 -23.96
CA PHE A 186 9.51 -5.56 -24.99
C PHE A 186 8.59 -6.34 -25.94
N LEU A 187 7.54 -5.68 -26.42
CA LEU A 187 6.57 -6.19 -27.39
C LEU A 187 6.38 -5.18 -28.52
N ARG A 188 6.22 -5.66 -29.75
CA ARG A 188 5.57 -4.89 -30.82
C ARG A 188 4.06 -4.93 -30.64
N VAL A 189 3.41 -3.77 -30.75
CA VAL A 189 1.99 -3.60 -30.43
C VAL A 189 1.06 -4.18 -31.50
N GLU A 190 1.40 -4.04 -32.78
CA GLU A 190 0.55 -4.48 -33.90
C GLU A 190 0.06 -5.93 -33.79
N ASP A 191 0.97 -6.84 -33.40
CA ASP A 191 0.74 -8.28 -33.36
C ASP A 191 1.12 -8.94 -32.02
N ALA A 192 1.43 -8.14 -31.00
CA ALA A 192 1.91 -8.60 -29.69
C ALA A 192 3.15 -9.52 -29.77
N THR A 193 4.02 -9.31 -30.77
CA THR A 193 5.24 -10.11 -30.94
C THR A 193 6.32 -9.70 -29.92
N PRO A 194 6.83 -10.64 -29.10
CA PRO A 194 7.96 -10.37 -28.20
C PRO A 194 9.23 -10.02 -28.96
N LEU A 195 9.98 -9.05 -28.45
CA LEU A 195 11.31 -8.71 -28.94
C LEU A 195 12.39 -9.44 -28.15
N GLU A 196 13.60 -9.50 -28.69
CA GLU A 196 14.75 -10.16 -28.04
C GLU A 196 15.31 -9.36 -26.85
N ASP A 197 15.04 -8.06 -26.83
CA ASP A 197 15.49 -7.11 -25.80
C ASP A 197 15.03 -7.52 -24.39
N ARG A 198 15.98 -7.55 -23.47
CA ARG A 198 15.77 -7.91 -22.06
C ARG A 198 16.69 -7.09 -21.18
N LEU A 199 16.13 -6.44 -20.16
CA LEU A 199 16.88 -5.64 -19.19
C LEU A 199 16.74 -6.25 -17.80
N GLU A 200 17.87 -6.64 -17.22
CA GLU A 200 17.95 -7.20 -15.87
C GLU A 200 18.43 -6.15 -14.87
N ARG A 201 18.39 -6.51 -13.57
CA ARG A 201 18.82 -5.66 -12.44
C ARG A 201 18.06 -4.33 -12.34
N VAL A 202 16.83 -4.32 -12.83
CA VAL A 202 15.92 -3.18 -12.75
C VAL A 202 15.22 -3.24 -11.40
N LYS A 203 15.26 -2.14 -10.65
CA LYS A 203 14.52 -1.95 -9.40
C LYS A 203 14.34 -0.45 -9.18
N PHE A 204 13.16 -0.05 -8.71
CA PHE A 204 12.77 1.37 -8.51
C PHE A 204 13.10 2.27 -9.72
N SER A 205 12.71 1.81 -10.91
CA SER A 205 13.10 2.40 -12.20
C SER A 205 12.01 3.26 -12.82
N CYS A 206 12.42 4.32 -13.50
CA CYS A 206 11.60 4.95 -14.54
C CYS A 206 11.47 4.03 -15.77
N MET A 207 10.54 4.38 -16.66
CA MET A 207 10.40 3.79 -17.99
C MET A 207 9.94 4.92 -18.92
N SER A 208 10.88 5.61 -19.58
CA SER A 208 10.56 6.79 -20.39
C SER A 208 11.13 6.71 -21.79
N TRP A 209 10.25 6.56 -22.78
CA TRP A 209 10.62 6.48 -24.19
C TRP A 209 11.00 7.85 -24.75
N THR A 210 12.02 7.88 -25.60
CA THR A 210 12.21 9.04 -26.49
C THR A 210 11.12 9.05 -27.56
N HIS A 211 10.70 10.26 -27.99
CA HIS A 211 9.61 10.40 -28.96
C HIS A 211 9.99 9.94 -30.37
N ASP A 212 11.28 9.72 -30.66
CA ASP A 212 11.74 9.12 -31.91
C ASP A 212 11.60 7.59 -31.93
N GLY A 213 11.13 6.98 -30.83
CA GLY A 213 10.87 5.55 -30.72
C GLY A 213 12.12 4.67 -30.71
N LYS A 214 13.33 5.25 -30.68
CA LYS A 214 14.59 4.47 -30.76
C LYS A 214 14.89 3.71 -29.49
N GLY A 215 14.42 4.18 -28.34
CA GLY A 215 14.83 3.60 -27.06
C GLY A 215 14.14 4.22 -25.85
N LEU A 216 14.54 3.73 -24.68
CA LEU A 216 13.91 4.01 -23.40
C LEU A 216 14.96 4.29 -22.32
N PHE A 217 14.74 5.33 -21.53
CA PHE A 217 15.42 5.56 -20.27
C PHE A 217 14.89 4.65 -19.16
N TYR A 218 15.80 4.03 -18.42
CA TYR A 218 15.50 3.18 -17.28
C TYR A 218 16.62 3.22 -16.25
N ASN A 219 16.39 2.64 -15.08
CA ASN A 219 17.35 2.54 -14.01
C ASN A 219 17.72 1.10 -13.71
N SER A 220 18.98 0.89 -13.38
CA SER A 220 19.48 -0.40 -12.92
C SER A 220 20.46 -0.24 -11.76
N TYR A 221 20.63 -1.33 -11.03
CA TYR A 221 21.61 -1.46 -9.96
C TYR A 221 22.81 -2.29 -10.42
N PRO A 222 24.02 -2.02 -9.91
CA PRO A 222 25.20 -2.79 -10.24
C PRO A 222 25.07 -4.26 -9.83
N ASN A 223 25.94 -5.09 -10.39
CA ASN A 223 26.12 -6.47 -9.92
C ASN A 223 26.48 -6.48 -8.43
N GLN A 224 25.91 -7.43 -7.69
CA GLN A 224 26.21 -7.67 -6.29
C GLN A 224 26.57 -9.13 -6.07
N GLU A 225 27.32 -9.43 -5.02
CA GLU A 225 27.56 -10.81 -4.60
C GLU A 225 26.28 -11.42 -4.00
N GLY A 226 26.10 -12.72 -4.18
CA GLY A 226 24.92 -13.44 -3.69
C GLY A 226 23.70 -13.30 -4.60
N LYS A 227 22.51 -13.47 -4.01
CA LYS A 227 21.23 -13.46 -4.73
C LYS A 227 20.76 -12.03 -5.04
N SER A 228 19.84 -11.91 -6.00
CA SER A 228 19.08 -10.70 -6.33
C SER A 228 17.69 -11.13 -6.78
N ASP A 229 17.03 -11.95 -5.96
CA ASP A 229 15.74 -12.59 -6.24
C ASP A 229 14.62 -12.16 -5.28
N GLY A 230 14.96 -11.32 -4.29
CA GLY A 230 14.04 -10.80 -3.28
C GLY A 230 14.15 -11.50 -1.93
N THR A 231 14.95 -12.56 -1.83
CA THR A 231 15.24 -13.22 -0.54
C THR A 231 16.43 -12.61 0.18
N GLU A 232 17.29 -11.89 -0.53
CA GLU A 232 18.48 -11.26 0.05
C GLU A 232 18.16 -10.03 0.90
N THR A 233 19.09 -9.66 1.78
CA THR A 233 18.98 -8.46 2.63
C THR A 233 19.95 -7.34 2.22
N SER A 234 20.74 -7.57 1.16
CA SER A 234 21.76 -6.65 0.64
C SER A 234 21.20 -5.27 0.35
N THR A 235 21.89 -4.21 0.78
CA THR A 235 21.48 -2.83 0.51
C THR A 235 21.56 -2.47 -0.97
N ASN A 236 20.59 -1.69 -1.46
CA ASN A 236 20.54 -1.25 -2.85
C ASN A 236 21.14 0.16 -2.99
N LEU A 237 22.38 0.25 -3.46
CA LEU A 237 23.11 1.52 -3.63
C LEU A 237 23.61 1.69 -5.07
N HIS A 238 24.01 2.92 -5.40
CA HIS A 238 24.58 3.31 -6.70
C HIS A 238 23.66 2.99 -7.89
N GLN A 239 22.37 3.31 -7.75
CA GLN A 239 21.45 3.29 -8.88
C GLN A 239 21.99 4.19 -10.00
N LYS A 240 21.88 3.71 -11.24
CA LYS A 240 22.27 4.47 -12.44
C LYS A 240 21.08 4.67 -13.36
N LEU A 241 21.12 5.70 -14.18
CA LEU A 241 20.21 5.89 -15.30
C LEU A 241 20.89 5.46 -16.59
N TYR A 242 20.26 4.54 -17.31
CA TYR A 242 20.69 4.07 -18.62
C TYR A 242 19.66 4.45 -19.69
N PHE A 243 20.12 4.53 -20.94
CA PHE A 243 19.28 4.55 -22.13
C PHE A 243 19.52 3.29 -22.94
N HIS A 244 18.46 2.51 -23.12
CA HIS A 244 18.46 1.30 -23.91
C HIS A 244 17.99 1.59 -25.33
N VAL A 245 18.79 1.20 -26.33
CA VAL A 245 18.41 1.29 -27.75
C VAL A 245 17.72 0.00 -28.16
N LEU A 246 16.52 0.10 -28.71
CA LEU A 246 15.74 -1.08 -29.10
C LEU A 246 16.46 -1.90 -30.18
N GLY A 247 16.49 -3.22 -30.01
CA GLY A 247 17.20 -4.16 -30.87
C GLY A 247 18.68 -4.36 -30.53
N THR A 248 19.13 -3.93 -29.34
CA THR A 248 20.53 -4.06 -28.89
C THR A 248 20.63 -4.86 -27.59
N PRO A 249 21.75 -5.54 -27.30
CA PRO A 249 21.90 -6.19 -26.00
C PRO A 249 22.07 -5.15 -24.87
N GLN A 250 21.60 -5.47 -23.66
CA GLN A 250 21.74 -4.61 -22.47
C GLN A 250 23.20 -4.15 -22.20
N SER A 251 24.19 -4.94 -22.62
CA SER A 251 25.61 -4.59 -22.48
C SER A 251 26.02 -3.32 -23.23
N ASP A 252 25.24 -2.92 -24.23
CA ASP A 252 25.49 -1.77 -25.09
C ASP A 252 24.73 -0.52 -24.62
N ASP A 253 23.96 -0.64 -23.52
CA ASP A 253 23.17 0.46 -22.98
C ASP A 253 24.03 1.64 -22.55
N VAL A 254 23.54 2.83 -22.87
CA VAL A 254 24.27 4.09 -22.66
C VAL A 254 24.05 4.57 -21.23
N LEU A 255 25.13 4.75 -20.48
CA LEU A 255 25.07 5.36 -19.16
C LEU A 255 24.79 6.88 -19.27
N CYS A 256 23.62 7.33 -18.81
CA CYS A 256 23.17 8.72 -18.95
C CYS A 256 23.34 9.55 -17.68
N ALA A 257 23.26 8.94 -16.50
CA ALA A 257 23.53 9.59 -15.23
C ALA A 257 24.00 8.58 -14.16
N GLU A 258 24.95 9.00 -13.33
CA GLU A 258 25.37 8.28 -12.13
C GLU A 258 25.84 9.26 -11.04
N PHE A 259 25.81 8.80 -9.79
CA PHE A 259 26.16 9.60 -8.61
C PHE A 259 27.16 8.84 -7.71
N PRO A 260 28.42 8.68 -8.14
CA PRO A 260 29.39 7.86 -7.41
C PRO A 260 29.64 8.35 -5.98
N ASP A 261 29.64 9.67 -5.76
CA ASP A 261 29.84 10.30 -4.45
C ASP A 261 28.57 10.32 -3.58
N HIS A 262 27.42 9.96 -4.14
CA HIS A 262 26.12 9.94 -3.47
C HIS A 262 25.42 8.59 -3.68
N PRO A 263 25.91 7.51 -3.05
CA PRO A 263 25.43 6.14 -3.28
C PRO A 263 23.94 5.91 -3.04
N LYS A 264 23.30 6.76 -2.22
CA LYS A 264 21.87 6.66 -1.89
C LYS A 264 20.97 7.42 -2.87
N TRP A 265 21.54 8.26 -3.73
CA TRP A 265 20.75 9.01 -4.69
C TRP A 265 20.15 8.08 -5.72
N MET A 266 18.86 8.27 -5.95
CA MET A 266 18.06 7.58 -6.95
C MET A 266 17.57 8.62 -7.95
N SER A 267 17.41 8.24 -9.21
CA SER A 267 16.92 9.15 -10.23
C SER A 267 15.83 8.54 -11.07
N GLY A 268 14.92 9.37 -11.57
CA GLY A 268 13.94 9.01 -12.58
C GLY A 268 14.01 10.00 -13.74
N ALA A 269 14.00 9.49 -14.96
CA ALA A 269 13.90 10.29 -16.16
C ALA A 269 12.45 10.33 -16.66
N GLU A 270 12.04 11.50 -17.13
CA GLU A 270 10.80 11.70 -17.89
C GLU A 270 11.08 12.57 -19.12
N VAL A 271 10.55 12.17 -20.27
CA VAL A 271 10.61 12.98 -21.50
C VAL A 271 9.41 13.91 -21.53
N SER A 272 9.65 15.18 -21.87
CA SER A 272 8.60 16.21 -21.96
C SER A 272 7.56 15.89 -23.03
N ASP A 273 6.34 16.43 -22.90
CA ASP A 273 5.21 16.21 -23.82
C ASP A 273 5.55 16.52 -25.30
N ASP A 274 6.50 17.40 -25.55
CA ASP A 274 6.98 17.78 -26.89
C ASP A 274 8.17 16.93 -27.39
N GLY A 275 8.67 16.01 -26.57
CA GLY A 275 9.78 15.10 -26.88
C GLY A 275 11.16 15.74 -26.85
N ARG A 276 11.26 17.02 -26.51
CA ARG A 276 12.51 17.79 -26.64
C ARG A 276 13.42 17.66 -25.43
N TYR A 277 12.86 17.59 -24.23
CA TYR A 277 13.62 17.63 -22.99
C TYR A 277 13.54 16.29 -22.26
N VAL A 278 14.66 15.84 -21.71
CA VAL A 278 14.66 14.83 -20.65
C VAL A 278 14.77 15.58 -19.33
N LEU A 279 13.84 15.37 -18.43
CA LEU A 279 13.89 15.85 -17.06
C LEU A 279 14.40 14.72 -16.17
N LEU A 280 15.35 15.03 -15.30
CA LEU A 280 15.92 14.10 -14.33
C LEU A 280 15.55 14.55 -12.93
N SER A 281 14.64 13.80 -12.31
CA SER A 281 14.29 13.97 -10.90
C SER A 281 15.19 13.10 -10.05
N ILE A 282 16.01 13.70 -9.19
CA ILE A 282 16.93 12.98 -8.28
C ILE A 282 16.37 13.08 -6.86
N ARG A 283 16.31 11.96 -6.14
CA ARG A 283 15.82 11.85 -4.76
C ARG A 283 16.90 11.21 -3.87
N GLU A 284 16.94 11.60 -2.60
CA GLU A 284 17.90 11.07 -1.63
C GLU A 284 17.28 10.17 -0.55
N GLY A 285 15.95 10.01 -0.58
CA GLY A 285 15.16 9.22 0.35
C GLY A 285 13.68 9.32 0.01
N CYS A 286 12.82 9.16 1.02
CA CYS A 286 11.36 9.22 0.84
C CYS A 286 10.73 10.58 1.13
N ASP A 287 11.49 11.59 1.54
CA ASP A 287 10.97 12.94 1.67
C ASP A 287 10.45 13.45 0.33
N PRO A 288 9.34 14.23 0.30
CA PRO A 288 8.81 14.82 -0.91
C PRO A 288 9.66 16.03 -1.30
N VAL A 289 10.89 15.75 -1.72
CA VAL A 289 11.87 16.69 -2.27
C VAL A 289 12.65 16.02 -3.41
N ASN A 290 13.08 16.81 -4.38
CA ASN A 290 13.95 16.32 -5.44
C ASN A 290 14.80 17.44 -6.05
N ARG A 291 16.00 17.10 -6.52
CA ARG A 291 16.68 17.90 -7.53
C ARG A 291 15.94 17.74 -8.85
N LEU A 292 16.06 18.75 -9.70
CA LEU A 292 15.51 18.73 -11.05
C LEU A 292 16.56 19.23 -12.02
N TRP A 293 17.08 18.31 -12.82
CA TRP A 293 17.97 18.63 -13.93
C TRP A 293 17.25 18.40 -15.25
N TYR A 294 17.73 19.00 -16.34
CA TYR A 294 17.20 18.74 -17.67
C TYR A 294 18.28 18.63 -18.72
N CYS A 295 17.98 17.96 -19.83
CA CYS A 295 18.80 17.93 -21.03
C CYS A 295 17.91 18.23 -22.24
N ASP A 296 18.33 19.17 -23.09
CA ASP A 296 17.67 19.45 -24.38
C ASP A 296 18.24 18.50 -25.45
N LEU A 297 17.44 17.51 -25.84
CA LEU A 297 17.84 16.48 -26.80
C LEU A 297 18.07 17.04 -28.21
N GLN A 298 17.43 18.15 -28.58
CA GLN A 298 17.61 18.76 -29.91
C GLN A 298 18.96 19.46 -30.05
N THR A 299 19.51 19.97 -28.93
CA THR A 299 20.81 20.66 -28.92
C THR A 299 21.96 19.73 -28.56
N THR A 300 21.69 18.46 -28.27
CA THR A 300 22.70 17.45 -27.96
C THR A 300 23.32 16.92 -29.26
N PRO A 301 24.55 17.35 -29.63
CA PRO A 301 25.06 17.25 -31.00
C PRO A 301 25.35 15.82 -31.48
N GLN A 302 25.41 14.85 -30.58
CA GLN A 302 25.69 13.44 -30.89
C GLN A 302 24.53 12.50 -30.52
N GLY A 303 23.38 13.04 -30.09
CA GLY A 303 22.31 12.24 -29.50
C GLY A 303 22.70 11.64 -28.14
N ILE A 304 22.06 10.54 -27.75
CA ILE A 304 22.26 9.88 -26.46
C ILE A 304 23.40 8.86 -26.60
N THR A 305 24.64 9.28 -26.33
CA THR A 305 25.85 8.44 -26.51
C THR A 305 26.72 8.32 -25.25
N GLY A 306 26.33 8.96 -24.15
CA GLY A 306 27.00 8.87 -22.86
C GLY A 306 26.26 9.68 -21.79
N LEU A 307 27.02 10.14 -20.79
CA LEU A 307 26.48 11.06 -19.78
C LEU A 307 25.90 12.29 -20.46
N LEU A 308 24.62 12.54 -20.21
CA LEU A 308 23.94 13.68 -20.83
C LEU A 308 24.47 15.00 -20.24
N PRO A 309 24.53 16.08 -21.04
CA PRO A 309 24.97 17.40 -20.57
C PRO A 309 23.87 18.06 -19.72
N TRP A 310 23.66 17.52 -18.52
CA TRP A 310 22.61 17.96 -17.60
C TRP A 310 22.76 19.43 -17.20
N VAL A 311 21.72 20.21 -17.49
CA VAL A 311 21.54 21.55 -16.92
C VAL A 311 20.85 21.40 -15.58
N LYS A 312 21.53 21.83 -14.53
CA LYS A 312 21.07 21.68 -13.15
C LYS A 312 20.14 22.84 -12.76
N LEU A 313 18.88 22.76 -13.17
CA LEU A 313 17.89 23.82 -12.89
C LEU A 313 17.69 24.03 -11.39
N ILE A 314 17.42 22.95 -10.65
CA ILE A 314 17.34 22.92 -9.19
C ILE A 314 18.37 21.90 -8.70
N ASP A 315 19.38 22.37 -7.97
CA ASP A 315 20.49 21.54 -7.49
C ASP A 315 20.58 21.51 -5.95
N ASN A 316 19.43 21.33 -5.31
CA ASN A 316 19.29 21.11 -3.88
C ASN A 316 18.05 20.21 -3.60
N PHE A 317 17.75 19.92 -2.33
CA PHE A 317 16.59 19.14 -1.91
C PHE A 317 15.68 19.97 -0.98
N ASP A 318 15.29 21.18 -1.40
CA ASP A 318 14.45 22.09 -0.61
C ASP A 318 12.94 21.80 -0.74
N ALA A 319 12.52 21.32 -1.91
CA ALA A 319 11.13 21.10 -2.27
C ALA A 319 11.00 20.01 -3.35
N GLU A 320 9.77 19.56 -3.57
CA GLU A 320 9.39 18.71 -4.69
C GLU A 320 9.08 19.54 -5.92
N TYR A 321 9.46 19.03 -7.09
CA TYR A 321 9.18 19.60 -8.40
C TYR A 321 8.76 18.46 -9.33
N GLU A 322 7.46 18.32 -9.55
CA GLU A 322 6.87 17.29 -10.40
C GLU A 322 6.36 17.93 -11.70
N TYR A 323 6.86 17.46 -12.84
CA TYR A 323 6.48 17.97 -14.15
C TYR A 323 5.01 17.73 -14.44
N VAL A 324 4.34 18.75 -14.97
CA VAL A 324 2.93 18.68 -15.40
C VAL A 324 2.80 18.77 -16.92
N THR A 325 3.49 19.75 -17.52
CA THR A 325 3.58 19.97 -18.98
C THR A 325 4.56 21.10 -19.29
N ASN A 326 4.84 21.38 -20.58
CA ASN A 326 5.55 22.57 -21.03
C ASN A 326 5.02 23.15 -22.34
N GLU A 327 5.15 24.46 -22.51
CA GLU A 327 5.00 25.19 -23.78
C GLU A 327 6.35 25.78 -24.19
N GLY A 328 7.07 25.08 -25.08
CA GLY A 328 8.45 25.42 -25.43
C GLY A 328 9.35 25.39 -24.18
N THR A 329 9.94 26.52 -23.81
CA THR A 329 10.81 26.64 -22.62
C THR A 329 10.05 26.91 -21.32
N VAL A 330 8.73 27.12 -21.36
CA VAL A 330 7.94 27.40 -20.16
C VAL A 330 7.35 26.11 -19.62
N PHE A 331 7.87 25.65 -18.48
CA PHE A 331 7.48 24.40 -17.84
C PHE A 331 6.55 24.65 -16.65
N THR A 332 5.47 23.88 -16.56
CA THR A 332 4.57 23.88 -15.40
C THR A 332 4.94 22.73 -14.46
N PHE A 333 5.12 23.04 -13.17
CA PHE A 333 5.45 22.06 -12.13
C PHE A 333 4.45 22.13 -10.96
N LYS A 334 4.09 20.97 -10.41
CA LYS A 334 3.54 20.87 -9.05
C LYS A 334 4.69 20.94 -8.05
N THR A 335 4.60 21.82 -7.06
CA THR A 335 5.67 21.99 -6.06
C THR A 335 5.12 22.27 -4.66
N ASN A 336 5.86 21.83 -3.63
CA ASN A 336 5.62 22.19 -2.23
C ASN A 336 6.52 23.33 -1.71
N LEU A 337 7.31 23.96 -2.59
CA LEU A 337 8.19 25.09 -2.21
C LEU A 337 7.37 26.25 -1.65
N ASP A 338 7.57 26.54 -0.37
CA ASP A 338 6.80 27.51 0.43
C ASP A 338 5.28 27.28 0.39
N ALA A 339 4.86 26.05 0.06
CA ALA A 339 3.49 25.66 -0.21
C ALA A 339 3.23 24.23 0.30
N PRO A 340 3.08 24.01 1.62
CA PRO A 340 2.91 22.66 2.18
C PRO A 340 1.71 21.89 1.63
N ARG A 341 0.73 22.58 1.04
CA ARG A 341 -0.45 21.97 0.38
C ARG A 341 -0.32 21.90 -1.15
N TYR A 342 0.89 22.14 -1.64
CA TYR A 342 1.28 22.22 -3.04
C TYR A 342 0.63 23.37 -3.81
N ARG A 343 1.29 23.77 -4.89
CA ARG A 343 0.84 24.76 -5.88
C ARG A 343 1.35 24.38 -7.26
N LEU A 344 0.83 25.02 -8.32
CA LEU A 344 1.40 24.94 -9.65
C LEU A 344 2.18 26.22 -9.99
N ILE A 345 3.41 26.06 -10.44
CA ILE A 345 4.27 27.17 -10.88
C ILE A 345 4.73 26.97 -12.32
N ASN A 346 5.04 28.07 -13.00
CA ASN A 346 5.70 28.10 -14.29
C ASN A 346 7.15 28.58 -14.14
N ILE A 347 8.08 27.84 -14.74
CA ILE A 347 9.50 28.16 -14.84
C ILE A 347 9.87 28.25 -16.32
N ASP A 348 10.38 29.39 -16.76
CA ASP A 348 10.96 29.53 -18.10
C ASP A 348 12.44 29.15 -18.09
N PHE A 349 12.81 28.08 -18.78
CA PHE A 349 14.20 27.61 -18.87
C PHE A 349 15.12 28.61 -19.59
N ALA A 350 14.57 29.54 -20.38
CA ALA A 350 15.33 30.65 -20.95
C ALA A 350 15.63 31.77 -19.92
N SER A 351 14.95 31.78 -18.77
CA SER A 351 15.13 32.77 -17.69
C SER A 351 14.90 32.15 -16.30
N PRO A 352 15.68 31.12 -15.91
CA PRO A 352 15.33 30.16 -14.87
C PRO A 352 15.44 30.68 -13.43
N ALA A 353 15.92 31.90 -13.22
CA ALA A 353 16.08 32.48 -11.89
C ALA A 353 14.75 32.46 -11.11
N GLN A 354 14.78 32.04 -9.85
CA GLN A 354 13.58 31.88 -9.01
C GLN A 354 12.72 33.14 -8.92
N SER A 355 13.33 34.34 -8.96
CA SER A 355 12.62 35.63 -9.01
C SER A 355 11.70 35.80 -10.23
N ASN A 356 11.91 35.02 -11.29
CA ASN A 356 11.14 35.07 -12.52
C ASN A 356 9.99 34.06 -12.55
N TRP A 357 9.97 33.09 -11.63
CA TRP A 357 8.94 32.05 -11.60
C TRP A 357 7.56 32.67 -11.40
N LYS A 358 6.56 32.07 -12.03
CA LYS A 358 5.17 32.54 -11.97
C LYS A 358 4.32 31.51 -11.27
N GLU A 359 3.52 31.96 -10.31
CA GLU A 359 2.50 31.10 -9.71
C GLU A 359 1.31 31.01 -10.69
N LEU A 360 0.99 29.78 -11.12
CA LEU A 360 -0.10 29.51 -12.05
C LEU A 360 -1.38 29.18 -11.29
N ILE A 361 -1.31 28.23 -10.35
CA ILE A 361 -2.39 27.92 -9.42
C ILE A 361 -1.80 28.01 -8.02
N PRO A 362 -2.22 28.98 -7.18
CA PRO A 362 -1.71 29.14 -5.83
C PRO A 362 -2.10 27.94 -4.95
N GLN A 363 -1.39 27.76 -3.85
CA GLN A 363 -1.81 26.78 -2.84
C GLN A 363 -3.19 27.15 -2.30
N HIS A 364 -4.03 26.16 -2.02
CA HIS A 364 -5.30 26.38 -1.36
C HIS A 364 -5.09 26.62 0.14
N ASP A 365 -6.03 27.29 0.81
CA ASP A 365 -5.94 27.55 2.26
C ASP A 365 -6.06 26.28 3.12
N LYS A 366 -6.59 25.20 2.54
CA LYS A 366 -6.96 23.97 3.26
C LYS A 366 -6.65 22.69 2.48
N ASP A 367 -7.06 22.64 1.22
CA ASP A 367 -7.01 21.44 0.40
C ASP A 367 -5.60 21.22 -0.17
N VAL A 368 -5.23 19.95 -0.31
CA VAL A 368 -3.92 19.53 -0.85
C VAL A 368 -4.06 19.20 -2.33
N ILE A 369 -3.17 19.68 -3.20
CA ILE A 369 -3.09 19.17 -4.57
C ILE A 369 -2.45 17.79 -4.55
N VAL A 370 -3.23 16.76 -4.91
CA VAL A 370 -2.78 15.36 -5.00
C VAL A 370 -2.01 15.15 -6.31
N PHE A 371 -2.61 15.54 -7.43
CA PHE A 371 -1.98 15.48 -8.74
C PHE A 371 -2.50 16.60 -9.65
N ALA A 372 -1.71 16.93 -10.67
CA ALA A 372 -2.11 17.79 -11.76
C ALA A 372 -1.62 17.20 -13.09
N THR A 373 -2.41 17.30 -14.14
CA THR A 373 -2.05 16.79 -15.47
C THR A 373 -2.64 17.66 -16.57
N CYS A 374 -1.93 17.79 -17.69
CA CYS A 374 -2.41 18.53 -18.86
C CYS A 374 -3.13 17.61 -19.83
N THR A 375 -4.28 18.06 -20.33
CA THR A 375 -5.07 17.36 -21.35
C THR A 375 -5.59 18.35 -22.39
N TYR A 376 -5.77 17.88 -23.62
CA TYR A 376 -6.30 18.65 -24.74
C TYR A 376 -5.57 19.99 -24.98
N SER A 377 -4.25 19.99 -24.75
CA SER A 377 -3.28 21.07 -24.96
C SER A 377 -3.58 22.40 -24.26
N SER A 378 -4.67 22.49 -23.51
CA SER A 378 -5.18 23.77 -22.99
C SER A 378 -5.81 23.65 -21.61
N TYR A 379 -6.04 22.44 -21.10
CA TYR A 379 -6.66 22.22 -19.81
C TYR A 379 -5.71 21.53 -18.84
N LEU A 380 -5.80 21.95 -17.58
CA LEU A 380 -5.17 21.30 -16.44
C LEU A 380 -6.26 20.63 -15.60
N PHE A 381 -6.16 19.32 -15.42
CA PHE A 381 -6.96 18.58 -14.46
C PHE A 381 -6.19 18.50 -13.14
N VAL A 382 -6.78 19.05 -12.09
CA VAL A 382 -6.17 19.12 -10.75
C VAL A 382 -7.08 18.39 -9.77
N CYS A 383 -6.54 17.36 -9.13
CA CYS A 383 -7.24 16.63 -8.08
C CYS A 383 -6.78 17.14 -6.72
N PHE A 384 -7.73 17.62 -5.93
CA PHE A 384 -7.52 18.07 -4.58
C PHE A 384 -7.93 16.99 -3.57
N LEU A 385 -7.39 17.09 -2.35
CA LEU A 385 -7.84 16.35 -1.18
C LEU A 385 -8.45 17.34 -0.19
N HIS A 386 -9.78 17.27 -0.01
CA HIS A 386 -10.57 18.09 0.89
C HIS A 386 -11.09 17.24 2.04
N ASP A 387 -10.53 17.41 3.24
CA ASP A 387 -10.83 16.56 4.40
C ASP A 387 -10.87 15.07 4.00
N VAL A 388 -9.78 14.58 3.40
CA VAL A 388 -9.61 13.17 3.02
C VAL A 388 -10.59 12.67 1.93
N LYS A 389 -11.20 13.57 1.15
CA LYS A 389 -12.10 13.24 0.02
C LYS A 389 -11.58 13.93 -1.24
N ASN A 390 -11.62 13.27 -2.39
CA ASN A 390 -11.15 13.90 -3.61
C ASN A 390 -12.15 14.89 -4.22
N VAL A 391 -11.62 15.98 -4.75
CA VAL A 391 -12.34 16.96 -5.59
C VAL A 391 -11.56 17.13 -6.88
N LEU A 392 -12.19 16.83 -8.02
CA LEU A 392 -11.55 16.96 -9.34
C LEU A 392 -12.01 18.23 -10.03
N LYS A 393 -11.05 19.05 -10.44
CA LYS A 393 -11.28 20.36 -11.06
C LYS A 393 -10.51 20.48 -12.37
N MET A 394 -11.02 21.31 -13.27
CA MET A 394 -10.39 21.68 -14.54
C MET A 394 -10.09 23.16 -14.56
N TYR A 395 -8.89 23.51 -14.99
CA TYR A 395 -8.35 24.87 -15.09
C TYR A 395 -7.86 25.14 -16.50
N GLY A 396 -7.79 26.42 -16.90
CA GLY A 396 -7.12 26.82 -18.13
C GLY A 396 -5.60 26.80 -17.96
N LEU A 397 -4.86 26.13 -18.83
CA LEU A 397 -3.38 26.04 -18.78
C LEU A 397 -2.73 27.44 -18.87
N SER A 398 -3.25 28.31 -19.73
CA SER A 398 -2.67 29.63 -19.98
C SER A 398 -2.97 30.66 -18.87
N SER A 399 -4.12 30.53 -18.20
CA SER A 399 -4.61 31.53 -17.24
C SER A 399 -4.54 31.07 -15.78
N GLY A 400 -4.55 29.77 -15.52
CA GLY A 400 -4.72 29.22 -14.17
C GLY A 400 -6.13 29.40 -13.61
N GLU A 401 -7.11 29.85 -14.42
CA GLU A 401 -8.48 30.06 -13.98
C GLU A 401 -9.25 28.75 -13.87
N GLU A 402 -10.04 28.59 -12.80
CA GLU A 402 -10.94 27.44 -12.64
C GLU A 402 -12.08 27.53 -13.67
N LEU A 403 -12.23 26.47 -14.47
CA LEU A 403 -13.24 26.39 -15.52
C LEU A 403 -14.42 25.49 -15.11
N LYS A 404 -14.15 24.39 -14.39
CA LYS A 404 -15.18 23.41 -14.01
C LYS A 404 -14.77 22.58 -12.81
N THR A 405 -15.71 22.31 -11.91
CA THR A 405 -15.61 21.23 -10.91
C THR A 405 -16.42 20.02 -11.38
N PHE A 406 -15.84 18.82 -11.29
CA PHE A 406 -16.51 17.56 -11.64
C PHE A 406 -17.25 17.01 -10.41
N PRO A 407 -18.52 16.62 -10.53
CA PRO A 407 -19.28 16.09 -9.41
C PRO A 407 -18.72 14.72 -9.00
N LEU A 408 -18.39 14.57 -7.71
CA LEU A 408 -17.93 13.33 -7.10
C LEU A 408 -18.66 13.13 -5.77
N ASP A 409 -18.97 11.87 -5.46
CA ASP A 409 -19.43 11.49 -4.12
C ASP A 409 -18.25 11.44 -3.13
N VAL A 410 -18.52 11.14 -1.86
CA VAL A 410 -17.49 10.88 -0.86
C VAL A 410 -16.69 9.64 -1.27
N GLY A 411 -15.46 9.85 -1.71
CA GLY A 411 -14.62 8.79 -2.23
C GLY A 411 -13.25 9.26 -2.68
N SER A 412 -12.65 8.50 -3.59
CA SER A 412 -11.33 8.76 -4.13
C SER A 412 -11.30 8.58 -5.64
N VAL A 413 -10.53 9.45 -6.30
CA VAL A 413 -10.11 9.27 -7.68
C VAL A 413 -8.78 8.52 -7.65
N VAL A 414 -8.79 7.25 -8.06
CA VAL A 414 -7.61 6.36 -7.98
C VAL A 414 -7.04 5.98 -9.35
N GLY A 415 -7.56 6.59 -10.41
CA GLY A 415 -7.05 6.48 -11.77
C GLY A 415 -7.52 7.67 -12.61
N PHE A 416 -6.64 8.17 -13.46
CA PHE A 416 -6.92 9.24 -14.41
C PHE A 416 -6.12 8.99 -15.69
N THR A 417 -6.73 9.22 -16.85
CA THR A 417 -6.07 9.09 -18.14
C THR A 417 -6.53 10.23 -19.05
N GLY A 418 -5.58 10.87 -19.74
CA GLY A 418 -5.81 11.95 -20.69
C GLY A 418 -4.54 12.78 -20.80
N ARG A 419 -3.69 12.48 -21.78
CA ARG A 419 -2.43 13.21 -22.00
C ARG A 419 -2.69 14.55 -22.66
N LYS A 420 -1.66 15.38 -22.74
CA LYS A 420 -1.73 16.69 -23.39
C LYS A 420 -2.36 16.65 -24.78
N ARG A 421 -2.08 15.62 -25.59
CA ARG A 421 -2.62 15.46 -26.94
C ARG A 421 -4.01 14.81 -27.00
N ASP A 422 -4.46 14.17 -25.93
CA ASP A 422 -5.73 13.44 -25.91
C ASP A 422 -6.89 14.45 -25.72
N SER A 423 -8.00 14.24 -26.42
CA SER A 423 -9.18 15.13 -26.42
C SER A 423 -10.32 14.63 -25.53
N GLU A 424 -10.01 13.71 -24.63
CA GLU A 424 -10.94 13.03 -23.74
C GLU A 424 -10.23 12.67 -22.45
N ILE A 425 -11.01 12.48 -21.39
CA ILE A 425 -10.51 11.98 -20.10
C ILE A 425 -11.32 10.78 -19.63
N PHE A 426 -10.64 9.89 -18.93
CA PHE A 426 -11.29 8.91 -18.06
C PHE A 426 -10.80 9.09 -16.64
N TYR A 427 -11.70 8.94 -15.67
CA TYR A 427 -11.32 8.92 -14.26
C TYR A 427 -12.06 7.81 -13.50
N TYR A 428 -11.31 7.10 -12.67
CA TYR A 428 -11.78 5.98 -11.86
C TYR A 428 -12.09 6.50 -10.46
N PHE A 429 -13.34 6.36 -10.04
CA PHE A 429 -13.82 6.69 -8.71
C PHE A 429 -14.13 5.44 -7.89
N THR A 430 -13.85 5.46 -6.58
CA THR A 430 -14.24 4.41 -5.62
C THR A 430 -14.59 5.01 -4.25
N SER A 431 -15.34 4.26 -3.45
CA SER A 431 -15.65 4.60 -2.06
C SER A 431 -15.65 3.35 -1.18
N PHE A 432 -15.92 3.48 0.12
CA PHE A 432 -16.04 2.30 1.00
C PHE A 432 -17.18 1.35 0.60
N LEU A 433 -18.25 1.87 -0.01
CA LEU A 433 -19.48 1.11 -0.30
C LEU A 433 -19.72 0.90 -1.80
N SER A 434 -18.96 1.59 -2.66
CA SER A 434 -19.07 1.47 -4.11
C SER A 434 -17.76 0.95 -4.69
N PRO A 435 -17.78 -0.14 -5.48
CA PRO A 435 -16.63 -0.53 -6.28
C PRO A 435 -16.34 0.54 -7.35
N ALA A 436 -15.44 0.22 -8.27
CA ALA A 436 -15.05 1.10 -9.37
C ALA A 436 -16.25 1.66 -10.16
N ILE A 437 -16.29 2.99 -10.32
CA ILE A 437 -17.05 3.66 -11.38
C ILE A 437 -16.03 4.41 -12.25
N ILE A 438 -16.01 4.09 -13.55
CA ILE A 438 -15.19 4.81 -14.51
C ILE A 438 -16.08 5.82 -15.20
N TYR A 439 -15.70 7.08 -15.14
CA TYR A 439 -16.34 8.15 -15.89
C TYR A 439 -15.53 8.50 -17.13
N HIS A 440 -16.21 9.01 -18.15
CA HIS A 440 -15.62 9.51 -19.38
C HIS A 440 -16.16 10.92 -19.67
N CYS A 441 -15.30 11.80 -20.18
CA CYS A 441 -15.69 13.11 -20.68
C CYS A 441 -14.93 13.42 -21.98
N ASP A 442 -15.69 13.65 -23.05
CA ASP A 442 -15.19 14.17 -24.32
C ASP A 442 -15.02 15.68 -24.19
N LEU A 443 -13.78 16.17 -24.35
CA LEU A 443 -13.43 17.58 -24.16
C LEU A 443 -13.68 18.44 -25.40
N THR A 444 -14.10 17.83 -26.51
CA THR A 444 -14.41 18.54 -27.76
C THR A 444 -15.86 19.04 -27.83
N LYS A 445 -16.71 18.64 -26.87
CA LYS A 445 -18.16 18.91 -26.88
C LYS A 445 -18.57 19.90 -25.80
N GLU A 446 -19.40 20.88 -26.17
CA GLU A 446 -20.03 21.80 -25.23
C GLU A 446 -21.54 21.56 -25.13
N PRO A 447 -22.12 21.56 -23.90
CA PRO A 447 -21.43 21.65 -22.62
C PRO A 447 -20.67 20.35 -22.27
N LEU A 448 -19.58 20.46 -21.52
CA LEU A 448 -18.85 19.28 -21.02
C LEU A 448 -19.75 18.43 -20.11
N GLN A 449 -19.98 17.18 -20.51
CA GLN A 449 -20.86 16.23 -19.83
C GLN A 449 -20.09 14.94 -19.45
N PRO A 450 -19.50 14.89 -18.24
CA PRO A 450 -18.99 13.62 -17.72
C PRO A 450 -20.15 12.63 -17.56
N HIS A 451 -19.97 11.40 -18.02
CA HIS A 451 -20.94 10.32 -17.90
C HIS A 451 -20.27 9.05 -17.42
N ILE A 452 -21.06 8.14 -16.86
CA ILE A 452 -20.58 6.81 -16.47
C ILE A 452 -20.22 6.05 -17.74
N PHE A 453 -18.95 5.67 -17.86
CA PHE A 453 -18.45 4.82 -18.93
C PHE A 453 -18.57 3.34 -18.56
N ARG A 454 -18.20 2.99 -17.33
CA ARG A 454 -18.38 1.64 -16.77
C ARG A 454 -18.75 1.73 -15.30
N GLU A 455 -19.73 0.94 -14.91
CA GLU A 455 -20.14 0.73 -13.52
C GLU A 455 -20.37 -0.76 -13.29
N VAL A 456 -19.90 -1.26 -12.15
CA VAL A 456 -20.03 -2.67 -11.78
C VAL A 456 -20.79 -2.78 -10.47
N THR A 457 -21.80 -3.64 -10.44
CA THR A 457 -22.54 -3.95 -9.22
C THR A 457 -22.07 -5.29 -8.65
N VAL A 458 -21.73 -5.33 -7.36
CA VAL A 458 -21.39 -6.57 -6.66
C VAL A 458 -22.67 -7.26 -6.19
N LYS A 459 -22.94 -8.47 -6.70
CA LYS A 459 -24.15 -9.24 -6.34
C LYS A 459 -24.14 -9.61 -4.86
N GLY A 460 -25.29 -9.56 -4.22
CA GLY A 460 -25.44 -9.96 -2.81
C GLY A 460 -24.90 -8.95 -1.80
N PHE A 461 -24.58 -7.73 -2.25
CA PHE A 461 -24.25 -6.59 -1.40
C PHE A 461 -25.18 -5.42 -1.73
N SER A 462 -25.75 -4.79 -0.69
CA SER A 462 -26.60 -3.61 -0.85
C SER A 462 -25.96 -2.43 -0.10
N PRO A 463 -25.39 -1.43 -0.81
CA PRO A 463 -24.79 -0.25 -0.17
C PRO A 463 -25.75 0.48 0.77
N SER A 464 -27.06 0.43 0.49
CA SER A 464 -28.10 1.12 1.28
C SER A 464 -28.20 0.63 2.72
N ASP A 465 -27.74 -0.58 3.02
CA ASP A 465 -27.80 -1.20 4.35
C ASP A 465 -26.74 -0.65 5.31
N TYR A 466 -25.76 0.09 4.77
CA TYR A 466 -24.60 0.58 5.49
C TYR A 466 -24.59 2.10 5.48
N GLN A 467 -23.81 2.68 6.39
CA GLN A 467 -23.53 4.09 6.42
C GLN A 467 -22.04 4.32 6.63
N THR A 468 -21.55 5.40 6.02
CA THR A 468 -20.21 5.95 6.25
C THR A 468 -20.37 7.30 6.92
N THR A 469 -19.67 7.52 8.02
CA THR A 469 -19.56 8.83 8.66
C THR A 469 -18.10 9.24 8.71
N GLN A 470 -17.85 10.54 8.56
CA GLN A 470 -16.56 11.14 8.88
C GLN A 470 -16.73 11.92 10.17
N ILE A 471 -15.85 11.67 11.12
CA ILE A 471 -15.77 12.42 12.38
C ILE A 471 -14.37 13.01 12.52
N PHE A 472 -14.23 13.94 13.47
CA PHE A 472 -12.96 14.47 13.91
C PHE A 472 -12.85 14.24 15.41
N TYR A 473 -11.77 13.61 15.86
CA TYR A 473 -11.52 13.35 17.28
C TYR A 473 -10.25 14.07 17.73
N PRO A 474 -10.20 14.57 18.98
CA PRO A 474 -8.99 15.19 19.51
C PRO A 474 -7.92 14.13 19.81
N SER A 475 -6.70 14.37 19.36
CA SER A 475 -5.50 13.70 19.88
C SER A 475 -5.11 14.27 21.25
N LYS A 476 -4.08 13.71 21.88
CA LYS A 476 -3.58 14.11 23.21
C LYS A 476 -3.19 15.59 23.30
N ASP A 477 -2.69 16.16 22.21
CA ASP A 477 -2.28 17.57 22.13
C ASP A 477 -3.42 18.51 21.66
N GLY A 478 -4.63 17.99 21.46
CA GLY A 478 -5.80 18.74 20.99
C GLY A 478 -5.97 18.79 19.47
N THR A 479 -5.01 18.31 18.69
CA THR A 479 -5.11 18.24 17.22
C THR A 479 -6.33 17.41 16.81
N GLN A 480 -7.15 17.93 15.90
CA GLN A 480 -8.30 17.20 15.37
C GLN A 480 -7.87 16.23 14.28
N ILE A 481 -8.07 14.94 14.51
CA ILE A 481 -7.71 13.87 13.58
C ILE A 481 -8.99 13.36 12.89
N PRO A 482 -9.05 13.30 11.54
CA PRO A 482 -10.18 12.71 10.85
C PRO A 482 -10.22 11.19 11.03
N MET A 483 -11.42 10.64 11.13
CA MET A 483 -11.64 9.20 11.04
C MET A 483 -12.94 8.91 10.31
N PHE A 484 -12.86 7.97 9.35
CA PHE A 484 -14.05 7.39 8.75
C PHE A 484 -14.52 6.20 9.58
N ILE A 485 -15.83 6.06 9.75
CA ILE A 485 -16.46 4.92 10.40
C ILE A 485 -17.53 4.34 9.46
N VAL A 486 -17.45 3.05 9.19
CA VAL A 486 -18.37 2.32 8.32
C VAL A 486 -19.00 1.17 9.08
N HIS A 487 -20.33 1.12 9.11
CA HIS A 487 -21.07 0.08 9.79
C HIS A 487 -22.49 -0.09 9.23
N LYS A 488 -23.19 -1.16 9.65
CA LYS A 488 -24.61 -1.37 9.31
C LYS A 488 -25.48 -0.24 9.90
N LYS A 489 -26.46 0.26 9.16
CA LYS A 489 -27.42 1.25 9.68
C LYS A 489 -28.19 0.72 10.88
N GLY A 490 -28.45 1.61 11.85
CA GLY A 490 -29.33 1.33 12.99
C GLY A 490 -28.75 0.43 14.09
N ILE A 491 -27.44 0.18 14.11
CA ILE A 491 -26.80 -0.49 15.26
C ILE A 491 -26.93 0.35 16.53
N LYS A 492 -26.97 -0.30 17.68
CA LYS A 492 -26.89 0.37 18.99
C LYS A 492 -25.42 0.61 19.33
N LEU A 493 -25.08 1.82 19.76
CA LEU A 493 -23.73 2.13 20.25
C LEU A 493 -23.62 1.74 21.73
N ASP A 494 -23.58 0.44 22.01
CA ASP A 494 -23.55 -0.15 23.35
C ASP A 494 -22.23 -0.91 23.66
N GLY A 495 -21.21 -0.71 22.83
CA GLY A 495 -19.89 -1.34 22.95
C GLY A 495 -19.87 -2.82 22.58
N SER A 496 -20.96 -3.37 22.04
CA SER A 496 -21.06 -4.81 21.78
C SER A 496 -20.42 -5.27 20.47
N HIS A 497 -20.19 -4.39 19.50
CA HIS A 497 -19.70 -4.76 18.16
C HIS A 497 -18.18 -4.96 18.15
N PRO A 498 -17.66 -5.89 17.33
CA PRO A 498 -16.23 -5.95 17.06
C PRO A 498 -15.77 -4.76 16.22
N GLY A 499 -14.71 -4.10 16.66
CA GLY A 499 -14.09 -2.98 15.94
C GLY A 499 -12.91 -3.45 15.09
N PHE A 500 -12.75 -2.87 13.90
CA PHE A 500 -11.54 -3.00 13.08
C PHE A 500 -11.04 -1.60 12.74
N LEU A 501 -9.94 -1.18 13.37
CA LEU A 501 -9.32 0.13 13.18
C LEU A 501 -8.05 -0.01 12.34
N TYR A 502 -8.03 0.67 11.19
CA TYR A 502 -6.89 0.70 10.27
C TYR A 502 -6.16 2.05 10.29
N GLY A 503 -4.84 2.02 10.15
CA GLY A 503 -4.00 3.22 10.03
C GLY A 503 -2.64 2.96 9.38
N TYR A 504 -1.96 4.04 8.98
CA TYR A 504 -0.61 4.01 8.40
C TYR A 504 0.30 5.06 9.06
N GLY A 505 0.14 6.36 8.75
CA GLY A 505 0.83 7.48 9.42
C GLY A 505 2.33 7.60 9.12
N GLY A 506 2.70 8.01 7.91
CA GLY A 506 4.08 8.27 7.51
C GLY A 506 4.21 8.49 6.01
N PHE A 507 5.38 8.95 5.56
CA PHE A 507 5.79 9.02 4.15
C PHE A 507 4.87 9.85 3.26
N ASN A 508 4.17 10.84 3.83
CA ASN A 508 3.20 11.69 3.14
C ASN A 508 2.04 10.92 2.46
N ILE A 509 1.82 9.64 2.82
CA ILE A 509 0.77 8.80 2.22
C ILE A 509 -0.59 9.16 2.85
N SER A 510 -1.56 9.58 2.04
CA SER A 510 -2.95 9.77 2.47
C SER A 510 -3.75 8.47 2.42
N ILE A 511 -4.47 8.15 3.50
CA ILE A 511 -5.35 6.96 3.55
C ILE A 511 -6.79 7.35 3.22
N THR A 512 -7.16 7.31 1.96
CA THR A 512 -8.47 7.78 1.48
C THR A 512 -9.52 6.66 1.37
N PRO A 513 -10.83 7.00 1.27
CA PRO A 513 -11.89 6.01 1.12
C PRO A 513 -11.69 5.09 -0.09
N SER A 514 -11.67 3.78 0.14
CA SER A 514 -11.48 2.77 -0.91
C SER A 514 -12.32 1.52 -0.67
N TYR A 515 -12.75 0.88 -1.76
CA TYR A 515 -13.58 -0.32 -1.71
C TYR A 515 -12.77 -1.54 -1.27
N SER A 516 -13.30 -2.30 -0.31
CA SER A 516 -12.68 -3.54 0.15
C SER A 516 -13.74 -4.57 0.49
N VAL A 517 -13.82 -5.62 -0.34
CA VAL A 517 -14.76 -6.72 -0.15
C VAL A 517 -14.57 -7.39 1.21
N SER A 518 -13.32 -7.65 1.61
CA SER A 518 -13.02 -8.31 2.88
C SER A 518 -13.48 -7.49 4.09
N ARG A 519 -13.29 -6.16 4.07
CA ARG A 519 -13.80 -5.27 5.13
C ARG A 519 -15.33 -5.23 5.17
N LEU A 520 -16.01 -5.31 4.02
CA LEU A 520 -17.47 -5.37 3.97
C LEU A 520 -18.02 -6.73 4.47
N ILE A 521 -17.31 -7.83 4.23
CA ILE A 521 -17.63 -9.13 4.83
C ILE A 521 -17.52 -9.06 6.34
N PHE A 522 -16.47 -8.41 6.88
CA PHE A 522 -16.36 -8.17 8.31
C PHE A 522 -17.57 -7.40 8.88
N VAL A 523 -17.96 -6.30 8.23
CA VAL A 523 -19.14 -5.53 8.68
C VAL A 523 -20.43 -6.37 8.58
N ARG A 524 -20.63 -7.11 7.49
CA ARG A 524 -21.88 -7.85 7.23
C ARG A 524 -22.00 -9.13 8.05
N HIS A 525 -20.96 -9.93 8.04
CA HIS A 525 -20.97 -11.32 8.49
C HIS A 525 -20.24 -11.52 9.81
N LEU A 526 -19.49 -10.52 10.28
CA LEU A 526 -18.93 -10.52 11.64
C LEU A 526 -19.55 -9.40 12.51
N GLY A 527 -20.56 -8.69 11.99
CA GLY A 527 -21.29 -7.64 12.70
C GLY A 527 -20.41 -6.46 13.09
N GLY A 528 -19.33 -6.23 12.35
CA GLY A 528 -18.27 -5.32 12.76
C GLY A 528 -18.49 -3.84 12.44
N VAL A 529 -17.68 -3.01 13.08
CA VAL A 529 -17.51 -1.58 12.80
C VAL A 529 -16.10 -1.38 12.22
N LEU A 530 -16.02 -0.92 10.98
CA LEU A 530 -14.76 -0.54 10.34
C LEU A 530 -14.46 0.92 10.68
N ALA A 531 -13.22 1.22 11.03
CA ALA A 531 -12.71 2.57 11.20
C ALA A 531 -11.38 2.76 10.48
N VAL A 532 -11.16 3.94 9.91
CA VAL A 532 -9.92 4.33 9.24
C VAL A 532 -9.51 5.69 9.81
N ALA A 533 -8.40 5.72 10.57
CA ALA A 533 -7.91 6.94 11.20
C ALA A 533 -6.82 7.59 10.34
N ASN A 534 -7.04 8.85 9.96
CA ASN A 534 -6.16 9.66 9.14
C ASN A 534 -5.14 10.40 10.00
N ILE A 535 -4.33 9.63 10.72
CA ILE A 535 -3.34 10.12 11.69
C ILE A 535 -2.22 10.94 11.04
N ARG A 536 -1.51 11.75 11.83
CA ARG A 536 -0.33 12.51 11.37
C ARG A 536 0.77 11.60 10.82
N GLY A 537 1.68 12.19 10.05
CA GLY A 537 2.67 11.47 9.24
C GLY A 537 2.17 11.17 7.83
N GLY A 538 0.85 11.11 7.60
CA GLY A 538 0.29 11.07 6.25
C GLY A 538 0.28 12.44 5.56
N GLY A 539 -0.22 12.48 4.33
CA GLY A 539 -0.30 13.70 3.50
C GLY A 539 -1.67 14.38 3.49
N GLU A 540 -2.61 13.96 4.34
CA GLU A 540 -4.02 14.39 4.27
C GLU A 540 -4.23 15.91 4.34
N TYR A 541 -3.35 16.61 5.06
CA TYR A 541 -3.34 18.07 5.18
C TYR A 541 -1.99 18.67 4.75
N GLY A 542 -1.32 17.99 3.82
CA GLY A 542 -0.06 18.41 3.22
C GLY A 542 1.14 18.21 4.13
N GLU A 543 2.26 18.84 3.78
CA GLU A 543 3.57 18.60 4.39
C GLU A 543 3.62 18.95 5.89
N THR A 544 2.74 19.84 6.35
CA THR A 544 2.59 20.12 7.79
C THR A 544 2.03 18.92 8.56
N TRP A 545 1.15 18.13 7.95
CA TRP A 545 0.60 16.91 8.55
C TRP A 545 1.63 15.77 8.58
N HIS A 546 2.42 15.66 7.50
CA HIS A 546 3.53 14.73 7.37
C HIS A 546 4.59 15.01 8.44
N LYS A 547 5.13 16.24 8.48
CA LYS A 547 6.17 16.65 9.44
C LYS A 547 5.76 16.53 10.91
N ALA A 548 4.47 16.63 11.20
CA ALA A 548 3.94 16.46 12.55
C ALA A 548 3.89 15.00 13.03
N GLY A 549 4.24 14.02 12.18
CA GLY A 549 4.30 12.60 12.48
C GLY A 549 5.56 11.87 11.96
N MET A 550 6.67 12.59 11.78
CA MET A 550 7.96 12.01 11.37
C MET A 550 9.07 12.41 12.37
N LEU A 551 10.23 11.74 12.28
CA LEU A 551 11.43 12.03 13.07
C LEU A 551 11.11 12.10 14.59
N ALA A 552 11.51 13.18 15.26
CA ALA A 552 11.23 13.41 16.69
C ALA A 552 9.73 13.36 17.05
N ASN A 553 8.85 13.63 16.07
CA ASN A 553 7.41 13.67 16.25
C ASN A 553 6.73 12.32 15.93
N LYS A 554 7.46 11.25 15.62
CA LYS A 554 6.86 9.96 15.24
C LYS A 554 5.91 9.39 16.30
N GLN A 555 6.13 9.74 17.58
CA GLN A 555 5.23 9.36 18.68
C GLN A 555 3.80 9.90 18.51
N ASN A 556 3.61 11.00 17.77
CA ASN A 556 2.29 11.55 17.48
C ASN A 556 1.44 10.57 16.67
N CYS A 557 2.02 9.84 15.72
CA CYS A 557 1.29 8.81 14.95
C CYS A 557 0.65 7.77 15.87
N PHE A 558 1.44 7.22 16.81
CA PHE A 558 0.97 6.20 17.75
C PHE A 558 -0.09 6.78 18.69
N THR A 559 0.11 8.02 19.15
CA THR A 559 -0.80 8.73 20.05
C THR A 559 -2.14 9.02 19.37
N ASP A 560 -2.11 9.55 18.14
CA ASP A 560 -3.30 9.81 17.34
C ASP A 560 -4.12 8.53 17.13
N PHE A 561 -3.44 7.42 16.86
CA PHE A 561 -4.10 6.12 16.63
C PHE A 561 -4.69 5.52 17.92
N GLN A 562 -4.00 5.66 19.05
CA GLN A 562 -4.52 5.27 20.36
C GLN A 562 -5.75 6.12 20.74
N CYS A 563 -5.74 7.43 20.46
CA CYS A 563 -6.90 8.30 20.68
C CYS A 563 -8.09 7.93 19.78
N ALA A 564 -7.86 7.44 18.54
CA ALA A 564 -8.92 6.88 17.72
C ALA A 564 -9.58 5.66 18.37
N ALA A 565 -8.77 4.75 18.91
CA ALA A 565 -9.27 3.58 19.65
C ALA A 565 -10.08 4.00 20.89
N GLU A 566 -9.58 4.96 21.66
CA GLU A 566 -10.28 5.52 22.83
C GLU A 566 -11.60 6.18 22.45
N TYR A 567 -11.65 6.91 21.32
CA TYR A 567 -12.89 7.48 20.80
C TYR A 567 -13.93 6.40 20.47
N LEU A 568 -13.54 5.37 19.71
CA LEU A 568 -14.45 4.29 19.32
C LEU A 568 -15.03 3.55 20.54
N VAL A 569 -14.22 3.36 21.59
CA VAL A 569 -14.66 2.76 22.85
C VAL A 569 -15.59 3.68 23.62
N LYS A 570 -15.20 4.95 23.77
CA LYS A 570 -15.97 5.94 24.53
C LYS A 570 -17.36 6.19 23.93
N GLU A 571 -17.44 6.31 22.61
CA GLU A 571 -18.69 6.54 21.89
C GLU A 571 -19.53 5.27 21.70
N GLY A 572 -19.09 4.13 22.26
CA GLY A 572 -19.88 2.90 22.31
C GLY A 572 -19.92 2.11 21.01
N TYR A 573 -19.02 2.36 20.05
CA TYR A 573 -18.94 1.52 18.84
C TYR A 573 -18.44 0.11 19.16
N THR A 574 -17.44 0.01 20.04
CA THR A 574 -16.78 -1.24 20.43
C THR A 574 -16.35 -1.18 21.90
N SER A 575 -15.70 -2.24 22.40
CA SER A 575 -14.96 -2.25 23.66
C SER A 575 -13.49 -2.64 23.41
N PRO A 576 -12.56 -2.38 24.35
CA PRO A 576 -11.14 -2.69 24.17
C PRO A 576 -10.88 -4.15 23.80
N SER A 577 -11.53 -5.08 24.50
CA SER A 577 -11.40 -6.53 24.26
C SER A 577 -11.99 -7.01 22.93
N LYS A 578 -12.68 -6.13 22.19
CA LYS A 578 -13.29 -6.40 20.87
C LYS A 578 -12.70 -5.57 19.75
N LEU A 579 -11.72 -4.71 20.07
CA LEU A 579 -11.07 -3.86 19.07
C LEU A 579 -9.87 -4.59 18.47
N THR A 580 -9.90 -4.74 17.16
CA THR A 580 -8.76 -5.13 16.33
C THR A 580 -8.10 -3.88 15.77
N ILE A 581 -6.77 -3.81 15.82
CA ILE A 581 -5.99 -2.85 15.06
C ILE A 581 -5.20 -3.53 13.93
N ASN A 582 -5.10 -2.85 12.78
CA ASN A 582 -4.39 -3.37 11.61
C ASN A 582 -3.63 -2.27 10.85
N GLY A 583 -2.50 -2.66 10.28
CA GLY A 583 -1.67 -1.82 9.43
C GLY A 583 -0.57 -2.64 8.75
N GLY A 584 -0.13 -2.18 7.58
CA GLY A 584 0.92 -2.81 6.77
C GLY A 584 2.14 -1.90 6.60
N SER A 585 3.35 -2.46 6.50
CA SER A 585 4.60 -1.70 6.31
C SER A 585 4.86 -0.74 7.49
N ASN A 586 4.92 0.58 7.29
CA ASN A 586 4.90 1.55 8.39
C ASN A 586 3.63 1.45 9.26
N GLY A 587 2.50 1.00 8.71
CA GLY A 587 1.31 0.64 9.50
C GLY A 587 1.53 -0.60 10.38
N GLY A 588 2.43 -1.50 10.00
CA GLY A 588 2.83 -2.64 10.85
C GLY A 588 3.66 -2.18 12.05
N LEU A 589 4.56 -1.20 11.85
CA LEU A 589 5.25 -0.47 12.92
C LEU A 589 4.24 0.21 13.87
N LEU A 590 3.27 0.95 13.31
CA LEU A 590 2.20 1.61 14.07
C LEU A 590 1.48 0.63 15.00
N VAL A 591 1.03 -0.51 14.46
CA VAL A 591 0.32 -1.53 15.24
C VAL A 591 1.22 -2.07 16.36
N ALA A 592 2.45 -2.48 16.05
CA ALA A 592 3.35 -3.08 17.03
C ALA A 592 3.75 -2.09 18.14
N ALA A 593 4.00 -0.82 17.80
CA ALA A 593 4.28 0.24 18.78
C ALA A 593 3.07 0.50 19.68
N CYS A 594 1.86 0.59 19.12
CA CYS A 594 0.64 0.78 19.92
C CYS A 594 0.36 -0.40 20.86
N VAL A 595 0.58 -1.64 20.42
CA VAL A 595 0.45 -2.83 21.28
C VAL A 595 1.45 -2.79 22.43
N ASN A 596 2.71 -2.41 22.18
CA ASN A 596 3.71 -2.30 23.23
C ASN A 596 3.36 -1.20 24.25
N GLN A 597 2.82 -0.07 23.79
CA GLN A 597 2.53 1.11 24.61
C GLN A 597 1.22 1.00 25.41
N ARG A 598 0.16 0.47 24.80
CA ARG A 598 -1.21 0.45 25.35
C ARG A 598 -1.89 -0.91 25.11
N PRO A 599 -1.31 -2.03 25.59
CA PRO A 599 -1.83 -3.37 25.33
C PRO A 599 -3.26 -3.58 25.83
N GLU A 600 -3.70 -2.81 26.83
CA GLU A 600 -5.05 -2.89 27.41
C GLU A 600 -6.16 -2.31 26.51
N LEU A 601 -5.82 -1.54 25.47
CA LEU A 601 -6.79 -0.94 24.56
C LEU A 601 -7.29 -1.88 23.47
N PHE A 602 -6.64 -3.03 23.27
CA PHE A 602 -6.85 -3.88 22.10
C PHE A 602 -7.13 -5.33 22.51
N GLY A 603 -8.01 -6.00 21.75
CA GLY A 603 -8.25 -7.44 21.86
C GLY A 603 -7.44 -8.23 20.85
N CYS A 604 -7.19 -7.64 19.67
CA CYS A 604 -6.46 -8.27 18.58
C CYS A 604 -5.60 -7.23 17.84
N ALA A 605 -4.46 -7.66 17.30
CA ALA A 605 -3.56 -6.85 16.50
C ALA A 605 -3.03 -7.67 15.33
N VAL A 606 -3.15 -7.13 14.12
CA VAL A 606 -2.64 -7.76 12.90
C VAL A 606 -1.67 -6.80 12.22
N ALA A 607 -0.38 -7.11 12.28
CA ALA A 607 0.67 -6.31 11.66
C ALA A 607 1.21 -7.01 10.41
N GLN A 608 1.07 -6.38 9.25
CA GLN A 608 1.53 -6.90 7.97
C GLN A 608 2.87 -6.25 7.60
N VAL A 609 3.86 -7.06 7.21
CA VAL A 609 5.14 -6.65 6.60
C VAL A 609 5.80 -5.45 7.31
N GLY A 610 5.78 -5.45 8.65
CA GLY A 610 6.06 -4.27 9.45
C GLY A 610 7.54 -4.04 9.77
N VAL A 611 7.94 -2.77 9.87
CA VAL A 611 9.30 -2.37 10.28
C VAL A 611 9.40 -2.42 11.81
N MET A 612 10.00 -3.49 12.35
CA MET A 612 9.98 -3.75 13.80
C MET A 612 11.29 -3.42 14.51
N ASP A 613 12.39 -3.35 13.75
CA ASP A 613 13.72 -3.03 14.26
C ASP A 613 14.12 -1.65 13.73
N MET A 614 13.76 -0.63 14.50
CA MET A 614 14.05 0.76 14.14
C MET A 614 15.53 1.14 14.29
N LEU A 615 16.38 0.25 14.81
CA LEU A 615 17.81 0.50 14.93
C LEU A 615 18.59 -0.06 13.75
N LYS A 616 18.08 -1.09 13.06
CA LYS A 616 18.79 -1.71 11.93
C LYS A 616 18.10 -1.58 10.57
N PHE A 617 16.87 -1.07 10.48
CA PHE A 617 16.13 -1.00 9.21
C PHE A 617 16.95 -0.41 8.05
N HIS A 618 17.75 0.64 8.31
CA HIS A 618 18.52 1.37 7.31
C HIS A 618 19.66 0.54 6.66
N LYS A 619 20.00 -0.61 7.24
CA LYS A 619 21.09 -1.48 6.76
C LYS A 619 20.67 -2.42 5.64
N PHE A 620 19.37 -2.65 5.45
CA PHE A 620 18.86 -3.71 4.59
C PHE A 620 18.13 -3.14 3.37
N THR A 621 18.39 -3.71 2.19
CA THR A 621 17.69 -3.38 0.93
C THR A 621 17.57 -1.86 0.71
N ILE A 622 16.34 -1.35 0.57
CA ILE A 622 16.02 0.07 0.37
C ILE A 622 15.72 0.82 1.67
N GLY A 623 15.89 0.18 2.84
CA GLY A 623 15.56 0.76 4.14
C GLY A 623 16.30 2.07 4.43
N HIS A 624 17.46 2.31 3.81
CA HIS A 624 18.18 3.58 3.92
C HIS A 624 17.36 4.80 3.44
N ALA A 625 16.38 4.62 2.54
CA ALA A 625 15.55 5.71 2.03
C ALA A 625 14.55 6.21 3.09
N TRP A 626 14.23 5.40 4.09
CA TRP A 626 13.24 5.73 5.11
C TRP A 626 13.80 6.52 6.29
N THR A 627 15.11 6.77 6.32
CA THR A 627 15.74 7.56 7.37
C THR A 627 15.21 9.00 7.39
N THR A 628 14.62 9.46 6.30
CA THR A 628 14.01 10.78 6.25
C THR A 628 12.75 10.85 7.13
N ASP A 629 11.94 9.78 7.18
CA ASP A 629 10.74 9.68 8.01
C ASP A 629 11.05 9.29 9.46
N PHE A 630 12.06 8.45 9.69
CA PHE A 630 12.31 7.84 11.00
C PHE A 630 13.51 8.43 11.74
N GLY A 631 14.52 8.91 11.02
CA GLY A 631 15.88 9.10 11.52
C GLY A 631 16.72 7.83 11.38
N CYS A 632 18.01 7.91 11.72
CA CYS A 632 18.98 6.82 11.66
C CYS A 632 19.66 6.65 13.02
N SER A 633 19.81 5.42 13.50
CA SER A 633 20.45 5.15 14.80
C SER A 633 21.94 5.46 14.85
N GLU A 634 22.57 5.66 13.68
CA GLU A 634 23.96 6.12 13.58
C GLU A 634 24.13 7.56 14.09
N ASP A 635 23.05 8.35 14.12
CA ASP A 635 23.00 9.65 14.79
C ASP A 635 22.48 9.51 16.23
N LYS A 636 23.13 10.20 17.17
CA LYS A 636 22.82 10.08 18.61
C LYS A 636 21.44 10.61 18.96
N GLU A 637 21.07 11.76 18.42
CA GLU A 637 19.80 12.40 18.73
C GLU A 637 18.65 11.55 18.17
N GLN A 638 18.80 11.08 16.94
CA GLN A 638 17.82 10.23 16.28
C GLN A 638 17.71 8.86 16.94
N TYR A 639 18.82 8.26 17.39
CA TYR A 639 18.82 7.06 18.23
C TYR A 639 17.93 7.23 19.47
N ASP A 640 18.04 8.37 20.18
CA ASP A 640 17.26 8.64 21.40
C ASP A 640 15.75 8.75 21.12
N TRP A 641 15.35 9.02 19.88
CA TRP A 641 13.94 8.95 19.46
C TRP A 641 13.55 7.51 19.13
N LEU A 642 14.32 6.86 18.26
CA LEU A 642 14.07 5.52 17.73
C LEU A 642 13.93 4.49 18.86
N ILE A 643 14.84 4.51 19.85
CA ILE A 643 14.85 3.53 20.94
C ILE A 643 13.58 3.58 21.80
N LYS A 644 12.87 4.71 21.85
CA LYS A 644 11.66 4.87 22.67
C LYS A 644 10.43 4.16 22.11
N TYR A 645 10.38 3.97 20.79
CA TYR A 645 9.22 3.38 20.14
C TYR A 645 9.52 2.11 19.32
N SER A 646 10.80 1.82 19.06
CA SER A 646 11.21 0.65 18.29
C SER A 646 10.53 -0.62 18.81
N PRO A 647 9.67 -1.28 18.02
CA PRO A 647 8.86 -2.38 18.52
C PRO A 647 9.67 -3.50 19.16
N LEU A 648 10.76 -3.94 18.50
CA LEU A 648 11.65 -4.98 18.99
C LEU A 648 12.22 -4.68 20.38
N HIS A 649 12.50 -3.40 20.67
CA HIS A 649 13.22 -2.97 21.87
C HIS A 649 12.29 -2.53 23.02
N ASN A 650 10.97 -2.51 22.81
CA ASN A 650 9.99 -2.03 23.77
C ASN A 650 8.96 -3.09 24.20
N ILE A 651 9.20 -4.37 23.89
CA ILE A 651 8.40 -5.47 24.41
C ILE A 651 8.65 -5.62 25.91
N ARG A 652 7.58 -5.51 26.70
CA ARG A 652 7.61 -5.64 28.16
C ARG A 652 6.38 -6.39 28.63
N ILE A 653 6.48 -7.16 29.71
CA ILE A 653 5.29 -7.73 30.36
C ILE A 653 4.46 -6.57 30.91
N PRO A 654 3.17 -6.42 30.55
CA PRO A 654 2.37 -5.31 31.05
C PRO A 654 2.24 -5.31 32.56
N GLU A 655 2.32 -4.13 33.15
CA GLU A 655 1.99 -3.89 34.54
C GLU A 655 0.46 -3.84 34.72
N GLY A 656 -0.02 -4.15 35.93
CA GLY A 656 -1.45 -4.16 36.25
C GLY A 656 -2.08 -5.55 36.33
N ASN A 657 -3.21 -5.62 37.06
CA ASN A 657 -3.97 -6.84 37.24
C ASN A 657 -4.88 -7.07 36.04
N GLY A 658 -4.75 -8.23 35.39
CA GLY A 658 -5.60 -8.62 34.26
C GLY A 658 -5.18 -8.03 32.91
N VAL A 659 -4.11 -7.23 32.83
CA VAL A 659 -3.57 -6.73 31.56
C VAL A 659 -2.58 -7.76 30.98
N GLN A 660 -2.74 -8.05 29.70
CA GLN A 660 -1.88 -8.90 28.88
C GLN A 660 -1.79 -8.30 27.48
N TYR A 661 -0.88 -8.80 26.62
CA TYR A 661 -0.89 -8.38 25.22
C TYR A 661 -2.17 -8.87 24.53
N PRO A 662 -2.70 -8.13 23.53
CA PRO A 662 -3.76 -8.63 22.65
C PRO A 662 -3.31 -9.91 21.94
N ALA A 663 -4.25 -10.58 21.28
CA ALA A 663 -3.86 -11.59 20.30
C ALA A 663 -3.08 -10.90 19.17
N VAL A 664 -1.88 -11.37 18.84
CA VAL A 664 -1.02 -10.78 17.81
C VAL A 664 -0.84 -11.77 16.67
N LEU A 665 -1.10 -11.32 15.44
CA LEU A 665 -0.73 -12.01 14.22
C LEU A 665 0.19 -11.11 13.40
N LEU A 666 1.40 -11.59 13.14
CA LEU A 666 2.31 -10.99 12.17
C LEU A 666 2.15 -11.71 10.83
N LEU A 667 2.13 -10.96 9.73
CA LEU A 667 2.07 -11.50 8.37
C LEU A 667 3.26 -10.96 7.58
N THR A 668 4.02 -11.82 6.91
CA THR A 668 5.13 -11.41 6.03
C THR A 668 5.32 -12.44 4.91
N GLY A 669 6.15 -12.14 3.92
CA GLY A 669 6.47 -13.04 2.81
C GLY A 669 7.97 -13.28 2.73
N ASP A 670 8.39 -14.48 2.35
CA ASP A 670 9.81 -14.87 2.25
C ASP A 670 10.63 -14.10 1.20
N HIS A 671 9.97 -13.44 0.24
CA HIS A 671 10.60 -12.59 -0.79
C HIS A 671 10.28 -11.10 -0.58
N ASP A 672 9.95 -10.68 0.66
CA ASP A 672 9.74 -9.26 0.97
C ASP A 672 11.06 -8.51 1.06
N ASP A 673 11.56 -8.05 -0.09
CA ASP A 673 12.76 -7.21 -0.22
C ASP A 673 12.47 -5.70 -0.16
N ARG A 674 11.23 -5.32 0.22
CA ARG A 674 10.91 -3.95 0.63
C ARG A 674 11.13 -3.83 2.14
N VAL A 675 10.45 -4.64 2.94
CA VAL A 675 10.61 -4.74 4.39
C VAL A 675 11.02 -6.16 4.73
N VAL A 676 12.34 -6.36 4.82
CA VAL A 676 12.95 -7.66 5.05
C VAL A 676 12.29 -8.45 6.21
N PRO A 677 11.96 -9.75 6.03
CA PRO A 677 11.14 -10.51 6.99
C PRO A 677 11.75 -10.63 8.38
N LEU A 678 13.08 -10.46 8.50
CA LEU A 678 13.81 -10.42 9.77
C LEU A 678 13.17 -9.48 10.79
N HIS A 679 12.52 -8.40 10.35
CA HIS A 679 11.80 -7.50 11.25
C HIS A 679 10.69 -8.25 12.01
N SER A 680 9.85 -8.98 11.29
CA SER A 680 8.77 -9.77 11.90
C SER A 680 9.31 -10.97 12.67
N LEU A 681 10.37 -11.62 12.17
CA LEU A 681 10.99 -12.79 12.81
C LEU A 681 11.64 -12.46 14.17
N LYS A 682 12.43 -11.39 14.24
CA LYS A 682 13.06 -10.92 15.49
C LYS A 682 11.99 -10.46 16.50
N TYR A 683 10.97 -9.76 16.02
CA TYR A 683 9.87 -9.29 16.87
C TYR A 683 9.08 -10.46 17.48
N ILE A 684 8.68 -11.45 16.69
CA ILE A 684 7.91 -12.60 17.22
C ILE A 684 8.74 -13.47 18.17
N ALA A 685 10.04 -13.67 17.89
CA ALA A 685 10.94 -14.40 18.78
C ALA A 685 11.05 -13.70 20.15
N THR A 686 11.19 -12.37 20.14
CA THR A 686 11.25 -11.57 21.37
C THR A 686 9.92 -11.54 22.11
N LEU A 687 8.81 -11.39 21.38
CA LEU A 687 7.47 -11.32 21.92
C LEU A 687 7.07 -12.63 22.61
N GLN A 688 7.32 -13.77 21.98
CA GLN A 688 7.07 -15.10 22.56
C GLN A 688 7.97 -15.37 23.77
N HIS A 689 9.23 -14.91 23.73
CA HIS A 689 10.16 -15.09 24.85
C HIS A 689 9.79 -14.27 26.09
N ILE A 690 9.54 -12.97 25.92
CA ILE A 690 9.28 -12.04 27.04
C ILE A 690 7.84 -12.17 27.53
N VAL A 691 6.87 -12.10 26.62
CA VAL A 691 5.44 -12.06 26.96
C VAL A 691 4.82 -13.44 26.90
N GLY A 692 5.10 -14.22 25.87
CA GLY A 692 4.52 -15.56 25.68
C GLY A 692 4.84 -16.58 26.77
N ARG A 693 5.94 -16.41 27.51
CA ARG A 693 6.30 -17.26 28.66
C ARG A 693 5.64 -16.83 29.98
N SER A 694 5.01 -15.66 30.03
CA SER A 694 4.32 -15.17 31.22
C SER A 694 3.06 -15.98 31.47
N SER A 695 2.82 -16.39 32.73
CA SER A 695 1.58 -17.09 33.11
C SER A 695 0.32 -16.23 32.99
N LYS A 696 0.47 -14.91 32.85
CA LYS A 696 -0.61 -13.95 32.59
C LYS A 696 -1.03 -13.92 31.11
N GLN A 697 -0.16 -14.34 30.20
CA GLN A 697 -0.43 -14.29 28.77
C GLN A 697 -1.18 -15.55 28.33
N SER A 698 -2.41 -15.37 27.88
CA SER A 698 -3.23 -16.44 27.29
C SER A 698 -3.58 -16.17 25.83
N ASN A 699 -3.52 -14.91 25.38
CA ASN A 699 -3.77 -14.59 23.98
C ASN A 699 -2.59 -15.07 23.09
N PRO A 700 -2.87 -15.60 21.89
CA PRO A 700 -1.85 -16.13 20.99
C PRO A 700 -0.99 -15.02 20.39
N LEU A 701 0.31 -15.31 20.24
CA LEU A 701 1.31 -14.44 19.63
C LEU A 701 1.94 -15.20 18.47
N PHE A 702 1.44 -15.00 17.26
CA PHE A 702 1.75 -15.81 16.08
C PHE A 702 2.31 -14.99 14.93
N ILE A 703 2.98 -15.70 14.02
CA ILE A 703 3.43 -15.21 12.73
C ILE A 703 3.01 -16.21 11.64
N LEU A 704 2.64 -15.72 10.47
CA LEU A 704 2.53 -16.49 9.24
C LEU A 704 3.49 -15.90 8.21
N VAL A 705 4.43 -16.73 7.75
CA VAL A 705 5.35 -16.39 6.66
C VAL A 705 4.85 -17.10 5.40
N ASP A 706 4.34 -16.34 4.44
CA ASP A 706 3.92 -16.87 3.15
C ASP A 706 5.15 -17.15 2.27
N THR A 707 5.05 -18.13 1.39
CA THR A 707 6.11 -18.52 0.45
C THR A 707 5.81 -18.02 -0.95
N LYS A 708 6.83 -17.64 -1.72
CA LYS A 708 6.68 -16.98 -3.03
C LYS A 708 5.78 -15.74 -2.95
N SER A 709 5.99 -14.93 -1.92
CA SER A 709 5.31 -13.64 -1.75
C SER A 709 6.30 -12.62 -1.22
N GLY A 710 6.22 -11.40 -1.74
CA GLY A 710 6.93 -10.25 -1.21
C GLY A 710 5.99 -9.28 -0.51
N HIS A 711 6.28 -7.98 -0.63
CA HIS A 711 5.66 -6.92 0.17
C HIS A 711 4.14 -6.77 -0.02
N GLY A 712 3.63 -7.15 -1.21
CA GLY A 712 2.19 -7.17 -1.50
C GLY A 712 1.83 -6.75 -2.93
N ALA A 713 2.67 -5.95 -3.58
CA ALA A 713 2.48 -5.60 -5.00
C ALA A 713 2.56 -6.85 -5.88
N GLY A 714 1.61 -7.02 -6.80
CA GLY A 714 1.55 -8.18 -7.70
C GLY A 714 1.15 -9.49 -7.04
N LYS A 715 0.73 -9.51 -5.77
CA LYS A 715 0.25 -10.73 -5.11
C LYS A 715 -0.99 -11.29 -5.84
N PRO A 716 -0.99 -12.57 -6.23
CA PRO A 716 -2.10 -13.14 -7.00
C PRO A 716 -3.40 -13.17 -6.19
N THR A 717 -4.54 -13.00 -6.87
CA THR A 717 -5.88 -13.03 -6.26
C THR A 717 -6.10 -14.20 -5.30
N SER A 718 -5.64 -15.39 -5.66
CA SER A 718 -5.75 -16.59 -4.81
C SER A 718 -5.05 -16.43 -3.46
N LYS A 719 -3.82 -15.88 -3.43
CA LYS A 719 -3.08 -15.57 -2.20
C LYS A 719 -3.72 -14.44 -1.41
N VAL A 720 -4.26 -13.41 -2.08
CA VAL A 720 -5.01 -12.33 -1.42
C VAL A 720 -6.21 -12.88 -0.66
N ILE A 721 -7.03 -13.73 -1.30
CA ILE A 721 -8.20 -14.36 -0.67
C ILE A 721 -7.78 -15.20 0.54
N GLN A 722 -6.68 -15.94 0.41
CA GLN A 722 -6.16 -16.78 1.48
C GLN A 722 -5.70 -15.95 2.69
N GLU A 723 -4.89 -14.91 2.46
CA GLU A 723 -4.38 -14.05 3.53
C GLU A 723 -5.50 -13.34 4.29
N VAL A 724 -6.53 -12.82 3.59
CA VAL A 724 -7.65 -12.17 4.28
C VAL A 724 -8.51 -13.18 5.04
N ALA A 725 -8.71 -14.39 4.50
CA ALA A 725 -9.43 -15.44 5.22
C ALA A 725 -8.70 -15.83 6.52
N ASP A 726 -7.38 -15.98 6.46
CA ASP A 726 -6.53 -16.26 7.62
C ASP A 726 -6.57 -15.11 8.64
N THR A 727 -6.49 -13.86 8.17
CA THR A 727 -6.59 -12.66 9.01
C THR A 727 -7.91 -12.62 9.78
N TYR A 728 -9.04 -12.77 9.08
CA TYR A 728 -10.35 -12.67 9.72
C TYR A 728 -10.71 -13.94 10.53
N ALA A 729 -10.14 -15.10 10.20
CA ALA A 729 -10.21 -16.29 11.05
C ALA A 729 -9.51 -16.07 12.39
N PHE A 730 -8.31 -15.48 12.37
CA PHE A 730 -7.57 -15.14 13.57
C PHE A 730 -8.36 -14.16 14.46
N ILE A 731 -8.87 -13.08 13.86
CA ILE A 731 -9.69 -12.07 14.55
C ILE A 731 -10.93 -12.74 15.17
N ALA A 732 -11.68 -13.49 14.38
CA ALA A 732 -12.92 -14.12 14.85
C ALA A 732 -12.67 -15.10 15.99
N ARG A 733 -11.63 -15.93 15.88
CA ARG A 733 -11.27 -16.89 16.92
C ARG A 733 -10.80 -16.21 18.21
N CYS A 734 -9.95 -15.19 18.10
CA CYS A 734 -9.39 -14.51 19.28
C CYS A 734 -10.42 -13.66 20.01
N LEU A 735 -11.36 -13.06 19.28
CA LEU A 735 -12.41 -12.21 19.84
C LEU A 735 -13.73 -12.97 20.10
N ASN A 736 -13.77 -14.29 19.88
CA ASN A 736 -14.96 -15.14 19.96
C ASN A 736 -16.16 -14.61 19.15
N ILE A 737 -15.89 -14.15 17.92
CA ILE A 737 -16.92 -13.63 17.02
C ILE A 737 -17.54 -14.79 16.24
N CYS A 738 -18.87 -14.84 16.23
CA CYS A 738 -19.62 -15.81 15.43
C CYS A 738 -19.99 -15.23 14.06
N TRP A 739 -20.07 -16.09 13.06
CA TRP A 739 -20.57 -15.72 11.74
C TRP A 739 -22.07 -15.38 11.77
N VAL A 740 -22.42 -14.24 11.19
CA VAL A 740 -23.80 -13.78 10.95
C VAL A 740 -24.17 -14.17 9.52
N LYS A 741 -25.16 -15.06 9.40
CA LYS A 741 -25.64 -15.54 8.10
C LYS A 741 -26.22 -14.42 7.22
#